data_AF-A0A9P6VF32-F1
#
_entry.id   AF-A0A9P6VF32-F1
#
_cell.length_a   1.000
_cell.length_b   1.000
_cell.length_c   1.000
_cell.angle_alpha   90.00
_cell.angle_beta   90.00
_cell.angle_gamma   90.00
#
_symmetry.space_group_name_H-M   'P 1'
#
loop_
_entity.id
_entity.type
_entity.pdbx_description
1 polymer ?
#
loop_
_entity_poly.entity_id
_entity_poly.type
_entity_poly.pdbx_seq_one_letter_code
_entity_poly.pdbx_strand_id
1 'polypeptide(L)'
;MTPSEPRVGKPSLNPGRLQKKMAAGLASLYDPADDPIPWDSALFNGSEEDVGKYEVRSEWVGTSQFFIESNVELQENGSLGSLINYHKAIEHDLFQSPYDPLIHLDYAELVNKSGFTDISTAISHRALILIEGFLSKAPEFYDQVRNALATRLQCHSSGPCSPYLIEKEAQELHLQAYRHLLNGLLGCACFWDGLVKAKIALDKWPEDPVLSAIRKSLKEGFEDRHNGLKALGPDQEDLVVRTRTGKIYQKAYPWIPADLYKRAPALVREVNENFGAGNCEVRPVNFGSRSSLSALPVSLEARGKQDIGPLGVFATRDIKAGELVMVDQSITAVSSISPSKFEHCDACHATLKAPFVPESQIIRPDCCGAVAYCSRACYLKALKGNSYHKVLCRKNFEWLYDCNGSGVSAGAGHKWQKVMFLRIMAIIIADRRQQILEGKTPTHPLKHHIVARMAANYAPIEKLHPNVPSDWEYHENIVAPTKILMMLDVNIFTDRDFSPEVIQTIYWRLENNVSMSIVDFSPSRQQTHASRQISDTSNENAVHLICLSPQYLFFNHSCERNVSWHGAISNPCVSLDWITGYNGQIMKVGSSTVFCKAIRDVKESEELKISYVGDPSGGGVDESKEMAAGRRKDMRIGLEKWFVGGCGCELCERETREMSVCGTNGGEAMDLNLLSKLGGQM
;
A
#
# COMPACT_ATOMS: atom_id res chain seq x y z
N MET A 1 -43.22 -34.02 -30.88
CA MET A 1 -43.68 -33.33 -29.65
C MET A 1 -42.59 -33.51 -28.61
N THR A 2 -41.63 -32.59 -28.62
CA THR A 2 -40.50 -32.52 -27.68
C THR A 2 -40.78 -31.38 -26.70
N PRO A 3 -40.59 -31.55 -25.39
CA PRO A 3 -40.94 -30.52 -24.41
C PRO A 3 -39.88 -29.42 -24.40
N SER A 4 -40.36 -28.18 -24.38
CA SER A 4 -39.60 -26.94 -24.24
C SER A 4 -38.99 -26.79 -22.85
N GLU A 5 -37.68 -26.60 -22.75
CA GLU A 5 -36.99 -26.16 -21.53
C GLU A 5 -37.22 -24.65 -21.28
N PRO A 6 -37.41 -24.22 -20.01
CA PRO A 6 -37.55 -22.82 -19.67
C PRO A 6 -36.19 -22.12 -19.63
N ARG A 7 -36.09 -21.00 -20.35
CA ARG A 7 -34.95 -20.05 -20.25
C ARG A 7 -34.92 -19.43 -18.86
N VAL A 8 -34.01 -19.88 -18.01
CA VAL A 8 -33.65 -19.18 -16.77
C VAL A 8 -32.72 -18.03 -17.16
N GLY A 9 -33.21 -16.79 -16.98
CA GLY A 9 -32.42 -15.59 -17.21
C GLY A 9 -31.20 -15.54 -16.27
N LYS A 10 -30.01 -15.34 -16.85
CA LYS A 10 -28.78 -15.07 -16.09
C LYS A 10 -28.95 -13.73 -15.33
N PRO A 11 -28.76 -13.68 -14.00
CA PRO A 11 -28.68 -12.40 -13.30
C PRO A 11 -27.37 -11.72 -13.68
N SER A 12 -27.44 -10.53 -14.29
CA SER A 12 -26.27 -9.67 -14.44
C SER A 12 -25.96 -8.99 -13.11
N LEU A 13 -24.70 -9.02 -12.70
CA LEU A 13 -24.16 -8.15 -11.66
C LEU A 13 -24.39 -6.70 -12.13
N ASN A 14 -25.20 -5.93 -11.41
CA ASN A 14 -25.34 -4.49 -11.63
C ASN A 14 -24.76 -3.73 -10.42
N PRO A 15 -23.46 -3.36 -10.46
CA PRO A 15 -22.78 -2.62 -9.40
C PRO A 15 -23.53 -1.35 -8.96
N GLY A 16 -24.21 -0.69 -9.90
CA GLY A 16 -25.00 0.52 -9.64
C GLY A 16 -26.20 0.30 -8.72
N ARG A 17 -26.75 -0.92 -8.62
CA ARG A 17 -27.87 -1.21 -7.71
C ARG A 17 -27.41 -1.35 -6.25
N LEU A 18 -26.21 -1.89 -6.04
CA LEU A 18 -25.59 -2.00 -4.72
C LEU A 18 -25.09 -0.64 -4.25
N GLN A 19 -24.43 0.12 -5.14
CA GLN A 19 -23.99 1.50 -4.88
C GLN A 19 -25.16 2.40 -4.48
N LYS A 20 -26.29 2.39 -5.21
CA LYS A 20 -27.46 3.20 -4.87
C LYS A 20 -28.14 2.79 -3.56
N LYS A 21 -28.19 1.50 -3.24
CA LYS A 21 -28.77 1.01 -1.97
C LYS A 21 -27.88 1.29 -0.77
N MET A 22 -26.56 1.18 -0.91
CA MET A 22 -25.60 1.51 0.14
C MET A 22 -25.50 3.01 0.35
N ALA A 23 -25.46 3.82 -0.71
CA ALA A 23 -25.49 5.28 -0.62
C ALA A 23 -26.80 5.77 0.02
N ALA A 24 -27.96 5.21 -0.37
CA ALA A 24 -29.25 5.53 0.26
C ALA A 24 -29.37 5.01 1.70
N GLY A 25 -28.83 3.83 2.00
CA GLY A 25 -28.79 3.27 3.36
C GLY A 25 -27.92 4.09 4.30
N LEU A 26 -26.71 4.47 3.84
CA LEU A 26 -25.80 5.37 4.56
C LEU A 26 -26.40 6.77 4.72
N ALA A 27 -27.02 7.34 3.67
CA ALA A 27 -27.73 8.62 3.75
C ALA A 27 -28.91 8.59 4.73
N SER A 28 -29.62 7.46 4.84
CA SER A 28 -30.75 7.27 5.77
C SER A 28 -30.34 7.02 7.23
N LEU A 29 -29.05 6.74 7.48
CA LEU A 29 -28.48 6.60 8.83
C LEU A 29 -27.95 7.91 9.40
N TYR A 30 -28.00 8.99 8.61
CA TYR A 30 -27.86 10.35 9.13
C TYR A 30 -29.22 10.78 9.66
N ASP A 31 -29.37 10.80 10.98
CA ASP A 31 -30.49 11.46 11.63
C ASP A 31 -30.20 12.98 11.66
N PRO A 32 -31.05 13.83 11.04
CA PRO A 32 -30.93 15.28 11.16
C PRO A 32 -31.16 15.79 12.60
N ALA A 33 -31.56 14.92 13.54
CA ALA A 33 -31.98 15.28 14.89
C ALA A 33 -30.90 15.18 15.98
N ASP A 34 -29.69 14.70 15.69
CA ASP A 34 -28.52 14.95 16.56
C ASP A 34 -28.06 16.38 16.26
N ASP A 35 -28.27 17.31 17.22
CA ASP A 35 -28.09 18.76 17.09
C ASP A 35 -26.93 19.10 16.15
N PRO A 36 -27.21 19.51 14.90
CA PRO A 36 -26.18 20.15 14.14
C PRO A 36 -25.82 21.43 14.88
N ILE A 37 -24.52 21.65 15.12
CA ILE A 37 -24.02 22.99 15.40
C ILE A 37 -24.71 23.91 14.38
N PRO A 38 -25.55 24.88 14.79
CA PRO A 38 -26.42 25.58 13.87
C PRO A 38 -25.56 26.32 12.86
N TRP A 39 -25.51 25.80 11.63
CA TRP A 39 -25.01 26.55 10.50
C TRP A 39 -26.07 27.61 10.25
N ASP A 40 -25.83 28.81 10.78
CA ASP A 40 -26.71 29.94 10.63
C ASP A 40 -26.78 30.30 9.14
N SER A 41 -27.82 29.78 8.47
CA SER A 41 -28.12 30.00 7.06
C SER A 41 -28.46 31.46 6.76
N ALA A 42 -28.55 32.31 7.79
CA ALA A 42 -28.89 33.72 7.69
C ALA A 42 -27.73 34.65 7.28
N LEU A 43 -26.49 34.16 7.13
CA LEU A 43 -25.36 35.00 6.70
C LEU A 43 -25.12 35.05 5.18
N PHE A 44 -25.88 34.31 4.37
CA PHE A 44 -25.61 34.23 2.93
C PHE A 44 -26.89 34.28 2.08
N ASN A 45 -27.59 35.40 2.13
CA ASN A 45 -28.37 35.86 0.98
C ASN A 45 -27.42 36.54 -0.02
N GLY A 46 -26.59 35.72 -0.68
CA GLY A 46 -25.95 36.08 -1.94
C GLY A 46 -26.89 35.67 -3.07
N SER A 47 -27.26 36.62 -3.91
CA SER A 47 -28.18 36.51 -5.04
C SER A 47 -27.99 35.24 -5.88
N GLU A 48 -29.11 34.60 -6.23
CA GLU A 48 -29.25 33.59 -7.28
C GLU A 48 -28.86 34.19 -8.65
N GLU A 49 -27.57 34.35 -8.94
CA GLU A 49 -27.08 34.62 -10.29
C GLU A 49 -25.81 33.80 -10.59
N ASP A 50 -25.85 33.12 -11.74
CA ASP A 50 -24.86 32.21 -12.34
C ASP A 50 -24.65 30.81 -11.69
N VAL A 51 -25.56 29.88 -12.01
CA VAL A 51 -25.30 28.43 -11.89
C VAL A 51 -24.40 27.97 -13.04
N GLY A 52 -23.16 28.44 -13.05
CA GLY A 52 -22.09 27.75 -13.77
C GLY A 52 -21.83 26.42 -13.06
N LYS A 53 -21.83 25.30 -13.79
CA LYS A 53 -21.41 24.00 -13.21
C LYS A 53 -20.00 24.15 -12.64
N TYR A 54 -19.84 23.97 -11.34
CA TYR A 54 -18.53 23.98 -10.69
C TYR A 54 -17.66 22.84 -11.25
N GLU A 55 -16.38 23.13 -11.49
CA GLU A 55 -15.43 22.15 -12.02
C GLU A 55 -15.11 21.08 -10.95
N VAL A 56 -15.28 19.81 -11.31
CA VAL A 56 -14.98 18.67 -10.44
C VAL A 56 -13.47 18.46 -10.32
N ARG A 57 -12.96 18.54 -9.10
CA ARG A 57 -11.58 18.25 -8.72
C ARG A 57 -11.43 16.76 -8.41
N SER A 58 -10.81 16.02 -9.33
CA SER A 58 -10.68 14.57 -9.27
C SER A 58 -9.89 14.07 -8.07
N GLU A 59 -9.02 14.90 -7.49
CA GLU A 59 -8.27 14.61 -6.28
C GLU A 59 -9.13 14.65 -5.00
N TRP A 60 -10.34 15.23 -5.04
CA TRP A 60 -11.28 15.34 -3.90
C TRP A 60 -12.45 14.35 -3.95
N VAL A 61 -12.44 13.40 -4.89
CA VAL A 61 -13.53 12.40 -5.03
C VAL A 61 -13.40 11.24 -4.02
N GLY A 62 -12.30 11.19 -3.27
CA GLY A 62 -12.08 10.20 -2.22
C GLY A 62 -11.52 8.87 -2.71
N THR A 63 -11.30 7.96 -1.76
CA THR A 63 -10.75 6.60 -1.97
C THR A 63 -11.84 5.53 -2.03
N SER A 64 -13.05 5.82 -1.56
CA SER A 64 -14.14 4.84 -1.54
C SER A 64 -14.78 4.63 -2.90
N GLN A 65 -15.18 3.38 -3.16
CA GLN A 65 -15.95 2.99 -4.35
C GLN A 65 -17.42 3.38 -4.29
N PHE A 66 -17.93 3.74 -3.11
CA PHE A 66 -19.35 4.00 -2.88
C PHE A 66 -19.71 5.48 -2.88
N PHE A 67 -18.73 6.37 -2.67
CA PHE A 67 -18.94 7.81 -2.50
C PHE A 67 -18.60 8.64 -3.74
N ILE A 68 -18.21 8.02 -4.87
CA ILE A 68 -17.82 8.76 -6.08
C ILE A 68 -18.96 9.68 -6.56
N GLU A 69 -20.16 9.11 -6.76
CA GLU A 69 -21.31 9.87 -7.30
C GLU A 69 -21.72 11.00 -6.35
N SER A 70 -21.84 10.71 -5.05
CA SER A 70 -22.21 11.73 -4.05
C SER A 70 -21.16 12.84 -3.92
N ASN A 71 -19.88 12.52 -4.08
CA ASN A 71 -18.82 13.52 -4.01
C ASN A 71 -18.75 14.37 -5.26
N VAL A 72 -19.05 13.82 -6.43
CA VAL A 72 -19.20 14.62 -7.65
C VAL A 72 -20.36 15.60 -7.48
N GLU A 73 -21.51 15.13 -7.00
CA GLU A 73 -22.69 15.98 -6.74
C GLU A 73 -22.39 17.08 -5.71
N LEU A 74 -21.71 16.76 -4.61
CA LEU A 74 -21.28 17.73 -3.59
C LEU A 74 -20.42 18.85 -4.21
N GLN A 75 -19.52 18.49 -5.12
CA GLN A 75 -18.66 19.47 -5.81
C GLN A 75 -19.45 20.30 -6.82
N GLU A 76 -20.32 19.67 -7.62
CA GLU A 76 -21.20 20.36 -8.57
C GLU A 76 -22.14 21.36 -7.87
N ASN A 77 -22.49 21.10 -6.60
CA ASN A 77 -23.25 22.00 -5.74
C ASN A 77 -22.40 23.09 -5.05
N GLY A 78 -21.11 23.23 -5.39
CA GLY A 78 -20.23 24.27 -4.86
C GLY A 78 -19.74 24.06 -3.43
N SER A 79 -20.02 22.91 -2.80
CA SER A 79 -19.75 22.68 -1.38
C SER A 79 -18.28 22.34 -1.05
N LEU A 80 -17.44 22.13 -2.07
CA LEU A 80 -16.05 21.72 -1.87
C LEU A 80 -15.21 22.77 -1.13
N GLY A 81 -15.40 24.06 -1.42
CA GLY A 81 -14.62 25.13 -0.80
C GLY A 81 -14.81 25.16 0.72
N SER A 82 -16.05 25.04 1.17
CA SER A 82 -16.41 24.97 2.60
C SER A 82 -15.79 23.74 3.27
N LEU A 83 -15.81 22.60 2.59
CA LEU A 83 -15.20 21.36 3.08
C LEU A 83 -13.69 21.51 3.30
N ILE A 84 -12.98 22.12 2.34
CA ILE A 84 -11.54 22.39 2.45
C ILE A 84 -11.23 23.34 3.61
N ASN A 85 -12.05 24.36 3.81
CA ASN A 85 -11.85 25.31 4.91
C ASN A 85 -12.10 24.64 6.27
N TYR A 86 -13.11 23.78 6.37
CA TYR A 86 -13.37 23.04 7.60
C TYR A 86 -12.25 22.05 7.92
N HIS A 87 -11.69 21.39 6.89
CA HIS A 87 -10.52 20.52 7.05
C HIS A 87 -9.34 21.27 7.69
N LYS A 88 -9.02 22.47 7.20
CA LYS A 88 -7.95 23.30 7.76
C LYS A 88 -8.22 23.73 9.20
N ALA A 89 -9.48 24.02 9.55
CA ALA A 89 -9.85 24.38 10.91
C ALA A 89 -9.65 23.20 11.87
N ILE A 90 -10.10 22.00 11.49
CA ILE A 90 -9.88 20.79 12.28
C ILE A 90 -8.39 20.47 12.42
N GLU A 91 -7.59 20.62 11.35
CA GLU A 91 -6.13 20.41 11.45
C GLU A 91 -5.45 21.38 12.42
N HIS A 92 -5.93 22.63 12.47
CA HIS A 92 -5.47 23.61 13.45
C HIS A 92 -5.85 23.16 14.87
N ASP A 93 -7.08 22.70 15.08
CA ASP A 93 -7.57 22.30 16.40
C ASP A 93 -6.90 21.02 16.90
N LEU A 94 -6.62 20.05 16.01
CA LEU A 94 -5.79 18.88 16.30
C LEU A 94 -4.36 19.25 16.68
N PHE A 95 -3.80 20.31 16.08
CA PHE A 95 -2.48 20.79 16.45
C PHE A 95 -2.47 21.39 17.87
N GLN A 96 -3.54 22.08 18.27
CA GLN A 96 -3.67 22.68 19.61
C GLN A 96 -4.02 21.64 20.69
N SER A 97 -4.90 20.68 20.36
CA SER A 97 -5.43 19.68 21.30
C SER A 97 -5.38 18.26 20.71
N PRO A 98 -4.18 17.69 20.48
CA PRO A 98 -4.01 16.42 19.78
C PRO A 98 -4.58 15.20 20.52
N TYR A 99 -4.92 15.35 21.80
CA TYR A 99 -5.45 14.30 22.67
C TYR A 99 -6.95 14.46 22.95
N ASP A 100 -7.65 15.41 22.32
CA ASP A 100 -9.10 15.53 22.43
C ASP A 100 -9.79 14.54 21.46
N PRO A 101 -10.46 13.48 21.96
CA PRO A 101 -11.07 12.49 21.09
C PRO A 101 -12.16 13.06 20.20
N LEU A 102 -12.87 14.11 20.61
CA LEU A 102 -13.97 14.68 19.83
C LEU A 102 -13.45 15.29 18.52
N ILE A 103 -12.33 16.01 18.56
CA ILE A 103 -11.73 16.61 17.36
C ILE A 103 -11.31 15.51 16.37
N HIS A 104 -10.83 14.36 16.85
CA HIS A 104 -10.57 13.21 15.97
C HIS A 104 -11.87 12.67 15.36
N LEU A 105 -12.97 12.60 16.10
CA LEU A 105 -14.26 12.15 15.55
C LEU A 105 -14.82 13.12 14.50
N ASP A 106 -14.77 14.42 14.78
CA ASP A 106 -15.14 15.47 13.81
C ASP A 106 -14.29 15.35 12.54
N TYR A 107 -12.99 15.09 12.70
CA TYR A 107 -12.11 14.89 11.57
C TYR A 107 -12.46 13.64 10.77
N ALA A 108 -12.73 12.53 11.47
CA ALA A 108 -13.12 11.26 10.86
C ALA A 108 -14.44 11.42 10.08
N GLU A 109 -15.41 12.16 10.60
CA GLU A 109 -16.67 12.45 9.91
C GLU A 109 -16.43 13.27 8.64
N LEU A 110 -15.64 14.35 8.75
CA LEU A 110 -15.34 15.23 7.63
C LEU A 110 -14.72 14.48 6.46
N VAL A 111 -13.66 13.71 6.71
CA VAL A 111 -12.98 12.97 5.62
C VAL A 111 -13.83 11.82 5.08
N ASN A 112 -14.72 11.24 5.89
CA ASN A 112 -15.70 10.26 5.43
C ASN A 112 -16.68 10.89 4.43
N LYS A 113 -17.20 12.10 4.74
CA LYS A 113 -18.06 12.87 3.83
C LYS A 113 -17.36 13.23 2.52
N SER A 114 -16.03 13.37 2.54
CA SER A 114 -15.20 13.56 1.33
C SER A 114 -14.84 12.25 0.61
N GLY A 115 -15.37 11.10 1.05
CA GLY A 115 -15.10 9.78 0.49
C GLY A 115 -13.72 9.19 0.80
N PHE A 116 -12.92 9.80 1.68
CA PHE A 116 -11.64 9.26 2.17
C PHE A 116 -11.88 8.36 3.39
N THR A 117 -12.61 7.26 3.17
CA THR A 117 -13.10 6.39 4.23
C THR A 117 -11.98 5.60 4.92
N ASP A 118 -10.86 5.38 4.22
CA ASP A 118 -9.62 4.80 4.75
C ASP A 118 -9.02 5.68 5.84
N ILE A 119 -8.96 6.99 5.58
CA ILE A 119 -8.46 7.97 6.53
C ILE A 119 -9.45 8.15 7.69
N SER A 120 -10.76 8.19 7.40
CA SER A 120 -11.80 8.21 8.44
C SER A 120 -11.65 7.03 9.41
N THR A 121 -11.46 5.83 8.88
CA THR A 121 -11.27 4.61 9.67
C THR A 121 -10.02 4.72 10.56
N ALA A 122 -8.92 5.25 10.01
CA ALA A 122 -7.67 5.39 10.75
C ALA A 122 -7.75 6.43 11.88
N ILE A 123 -8.42 7.55 11.63
CA ILE A 123 -8.64 8.59 12.65
C ILE A 123 -9.60 8.08 13.73
N SER A 124 -10.68 7.39 13.35
CA SER A 124 -11.62 6.76 14.29
C SER A 124 -10.90 5.75 15.19
N HIS A 125 -9.95 4.98 14.63
CA HIS A 125 -9.10 4.07 15.40
C HIS A 125 -8.21 4.82 16.42
N ARG A 126 -7.64 5.97 16.03
CA ARG A 126 -6.87 6.82 16.94
C ARG A 126 -7.73 7.39 18.07
N ALA A 127 -8.95 7.82 17.77
CA ALA A 127 -9.90 8.25 18.79
C ALA A 127 -10.21 7.12 19.79
N LEU A 128 -10.42 5.89 19.31
CA LEU A 128 -10.61 4.72 20.17
C LEU A 128 -9.40 4.47 21.08
N ILE A 129 -8.16 4.61 20.58
CA ILE A 129 -6.96 4.45 21.43
C ILE A 129 -6.96 5.46 22.59
N LEU A 130 -7.29 6.73 22.33
CA LEU A 130 -7.37 7.76 23.38
C LEU A 130 -8.46 7.44 24.40
N ILE A 131 -9.66 7.09 23.92
CA ILE A 131 -10.83 6.83 24.76
C ILE A 131 -10.62 5.56 25.59
N GLU A 132 -10.23 4.45 24.97
CA GLU A 132 -9.97 3.19 25.67
C GLU A 132 -8.78 3.31 26.63
N GLY A 133 -7.74 4.08 26.25
CA GLY A 133 -6.62 4.43 27.12
C GLY A 133 -7.07 5.20 28.38
N PHE A 134 -7.92 6.21 28.22
CA PHE A 134 -8.49 6.96 29.34
C PHE A 134 -9.37 6.08 30.23
N LEU A 135 -10.31 5.32 29.65
CA LEU A 135 -11.24 4.47 30.39
C LEU A 135 -10.53 3.34 31.15
N SER A 136 -9.44 2.79 30.58
CA SER A 136 -8.59 1.79 31.24
C SER A 136 -7.58 2.38 32.22
N LYS A 137 -7.50 3.72 32.34
CA LYS A 137 -6.53 4.46 33.16
C LYS A 137 -5.08 4.19 32.77
N ALA A 138 -4.83 4.04 31.47
CA ALA A 138 -3.50 3.93 30.90
C ALA A 138 -2.70 5.23 31.15
N PRO A 139 -1.56 5.20 31.87
CA PRO A 139 -0.82 6.40 32.25
C PRO A 139 -0.40 7.30 31.08
N GLU A 140 -0.18 6.72 29.90
CA GLU A 140 0.26 7.41 28.69
C GLU A 140 -0.81 8.33 28.06
N PHE A 141 -2.09 8.14 28.42
CA PHE A 141 -3.22 8.87 27.84
C PHE A 141 -4.13 9.53 28.89
N TYR A 142 -4.18 8.98 30.10
CA TYR A 142 -5.19 9.34 31.10
C TYR A 142 -5.23 10.84 31.37
N ASP A 143 -4.09 11.45 31.69
CA ASP A 143 -4.04 12.87 32.06
C ASP A 143 -4.30 13.78 30.86
N GLN A 144 -3.77 13.48 29.67
CA GLN A 144 -3.99 14.33 28.49
C GLN A 144 -5.47 14.34 28.08
N VAL A 145 -6.09 13.16 27.99
CA VAL A 145 -7.51 13.03 27.62
C VAL A 145 -8.42 13.64 28.69
N ARG A 146 -8.13 13.38 29.98
CA ARG A 146 -8.87 13.99 31.09
C ARG A 146 -8.86 15.51 30.99
N ASN A 147 -7.70 16.11 30.73
CA ASN A 147 -7.55 17.56 30.66
C ASN A 147 -8.25 18.15 29.43
N ALA A 148 -8.20 17.47 28.29
CA ALA A 148 -8.94 17.86 27.09
C ALA A 148 -10.47 17.87 27.36
N LEU A 149 -11.01 16.76 27.87
CA LEU A 149 -12.43 16.64 28.19
C LEU A 149 -12.88 17.64 29.27
N ALA A 150 -12.09 17.84 30.33
CA ALA A 150 -12.40 18.81 31.38
C ALA A 150 -12.45 20.25 30.87
N THR A 151 -11.55 20.60 29.94
CA THR A 151 -11.50 21.92 29.31
C THR A 151 -12.74 22.14 28.46
N ARG A 152 -13.14 21.15 27.65
CA ARG A 152 -14.33 21.20 26.80
C ARG A 152 -15.62 21.32 27.60
N LEU A 153 -15.73 20.58 28.72
CA LEU A 153 -16.87 20.66 29.64
C LEU A 153 -16.92 21.99 30.44
N GLN A 154 -16.00 22.94 30.16
CA GLN A 154 -15.89 24.25 30.82
C GLN A 154 -15.79 24.16 32.34
N CYS A 155 -15.25 23.05 32.84
CA CYS A 155 -15.13 22.79 34.26
C CYS A 155 -14.10 23.72 34.95
N HIS A 156 -13.40 24.60 34.23
CA HIS A 156 -12.45 25.53 34.84
C HIS A 156 -13.12 26.75 35.49
N SER A 157 -14.36 27.07 35.11
CA SER A 157 -15.07 28.28 35.56
C SER A 157 -15.89 28.07 36.85
N SER A 158 -16.12 26.81 37.26
CA SER A 158 -17.13 26.44 38.28
C SER A 158 -16.61 25.54 39.42
N GLY A 159 -15.29 25.29 39.49
CA GLY A 159 -14.66 24.32 40.39
C GLY A 159 -14.35 22.97 39.71
N PRO A 160 -13.60 22.05 40.36
CA PRO A 160 -13.09 20.85 39.71
C PRO A 160 -14.21 20.02 39.06
N CYS A 161 -14.00 19.68 37.78
CA CYS A 161 -14.94 18.86 37.01
C CYS A 161 -15.25 17.57 37.75
N SER A 162 -16.54 17.22 37.85
CA SER A 162 -16.95 15.93 38.40
C SER A 162 -16.32 14.80 37.58
N PRO A 163 -15.52 13.89 38.19
CA PRO A 163 -14.94 12.76 37.48
C PRO A 163 -15.99 11.91 36.74
N TYR A 164 -17.19 11.83 37.32
CA TYR A 164 -18.33 11.15 36.70
C TYR A 164 -18.76 11.78 35.37
N LEU A 165 -18.75 13.12 35.24
CA LEU A 165 -19.12 13.79 33.99
C LEU A 165 -18.08 13.55 32.89
N ILE A 166 -16.79 13.58 33.23
CA ILE A 166 -15.71 13.28 32.29
C ILE A 166 -15.81 11.82 31.82
N GLU A 167 -16.03 10.88 32.75
CA GLU A 167 -16.17 9.47 32.40
C GLU A 167 -17.42 9.21 31.56
N LYS A 168 -18.55 9.86 31.88
CA LYS A 168 -19.78 9.78 31.09
C LYS A 168 -19.56 10.26 29.65
N GLU A 169 -18.93 11.42 29.49
CA GLU A 169 -18.57 11.94 28.17
C GLU A 169 -17.68 10.95 27.41
N ALA A 170 -16.65 10.42 28.06
CA ALA A 170 -15.75 9.47 27.42
C ALA A 170 -16.49 8.21 26.94
N GLN A 171 -17.51 7.74 27.67
CA GLN A 171 -18.37 6.63 27.24
C GLN A 171 -19.27 6.99 26.05
N GLU A 172 -19.79 8.22 26.00
CA GLU A 172 -20.58 8.72 24.86
C GLU A 172 -19.70 8.81 23.60
N LEU A 173 -18.50 9.39 23.72
CA LEU A 173 -17.50 9.43 22.63
C LEU A 173 -17.04 8.02 22.21
N HIS A 174 -16.98 7.06 23.14
CA HIS A 174 -16.62 5.67 22.83
C HIS A 174 -17.62 5.04 21.86
N LEU A 175 -18.91 5.22 22.11
CA LEU A 175 -19.98 4.75 21.22
C LEU A 175 -19.89 5.42 19.84
N GLN A 176 -19.72 6.75 19.82
CA GLN A 176 -19.56 7.50 18.57
C GLN A 176 -18.34 7.01 17.77
N ALA A 177 -17.20 6.78 18.43
CA ALA A 177 -15.99 6.29 17.79
C ALA A 177 -16.19 4.91 17.12
N TYR A 178 -16.97 4.01 17.73
CA TYR A 178 -17.34 2.76 17.06
C TYR A 178 -18.26 2.98 15.86
N ARG A 179 -19.23 3.90 15.94
CA ARG A 179 -20.10 4.24 14.79
C ARG A 179 -19.27 4.79 13.61
N HIS A 180 -18.36 5.73 13.86
CA HIS A 180 -17.46 6.26 12.82
C HIS A 180 -16.54 5.18 12.25
N LEU A 181 -15.93 4.35 13.11
CA LEU A 181 -15.07 3.24 12.67
C LEU A 181 -15.83 2.29 11.73
N LEU A 182 -17.04 1.88 12.10
CA LEU A 182 -17.82 0.92 11.31
C LEU A 182 -18.30 1.52 9.99
N ASN A 183 -18.67 2.80 9.97
CA ASN A 183 -19.01 3.51 8.74
C ASN A 183 -17.80 3.61 7.80
N GLY A 184 -16.62 3.95 8.33
CA GLY A 184 -15.37 3.95 7.56
C GLY A 184 -15.05 2.57 6.97
N LEU A 185 -15.16 1.50 7.77
CA LEU A 185 -14.95 0.12 7.31
C LEU A 185 -15.95 -0.30 6.22
N LEU A 186 -17.21 0.10 6.35
CA LEU A 186 -18.22 -0.10 5.30
C LEU A 186 -17.81 0.63 4.01
N GLY A 187 -17.37 1.88 4.13
CA GLY A 187 -16.88 2.70 3.03
C GLY A 187 -15.63 2.14 2.32
N CYS A 188 -14.74 1.49 3.07
CA CYS A 188 -13.58 0.76 2.55
C CYS A 188 -13.93 -0.64 2.02
N ALA A 189 -15.21 -1.01 2.05
CA ALA A 189 -15.68 -2.35 1.71
C ALA A 189 -15.02 -3.46 2.56
N CYS A 190 -14.54 -3.14 3.76
CA CYS A 190 -13.98 -4.06 4.77
C CYS A 190 -15.10 -4.72 5.57
N PHE A 191 -15.99 -5.43 4.87
CA PHE A 191 -17.20 -5.96 5.48
C PHE A 191 -16.92 -6.94 6.61
N TRP A 192 -15.92 -7.82 6.43
CA TRP A 192 -15.55 -8.80 7.45
C TRP A 192 -14.99 -8.15 8.72
N ASP A 193 -14.00 -7.27 8.58
CA ASP A 193 -13.44 -6.53 9.72
C ASP A 193 -14.51 -5.69 10.42
N GLY A 194 -15.39 -5.05 9.64
CA GLY A 194 -16.54 -4.33 10.14
C GLY A 194 -17.47 -5.23 10.96
N LEU A 195 -17.81 -6.43 10.50
CA LEU A 195 -18.65 -7.38 11.25
C LEU A 195 -17.99 -7.81 12.57
N VAL A 196 -16.69 -8.06 12.56
CA VAL A 196 -15.92 -8.39 13.78
C VAL A 196 -15.97 -7.24 14.78
N LYS A 197 -15.79 -6.00 14.32
CA LYS A 197 -15.83 -4.81 15.19
C LYS A 197 -17.25 -4.46 15.63
N ALA A 198 -18.25 -4.68 14.79
CA ALA A 198 -19.66 -4.47 15.13
C ALA A 198 -20.11 -5.42 16.22
N LYS A 199 -19.62 -6.66 16.21
CA LYS A 199 -19.86 -7.60 17.31
C LYS A 199 -19.32 -7.05 18.64
N ILE A 200 -18.07 -6.61 18.66
CA ILE A 200 -17.44 -6.02 19.87
C ILE A 200 -18.23 -4.80 20.37
N ALA A 201 -18.67 -3.93 19.45
CA ALA A 201 -19.45 -2.74 19.80
C ALA A 201 -20.84 -3.11 20.37
N LEU A 202 -21.56 -4.03 19.73
CA LEU A 202 -22.89 -4.45 20.18
C LEU A 202 -22.85 -5.32 21.45
N ASP A 203 -21.73 -5.98 21.75
CA ASP A 203 -21.53 -6.62 23.05
C ASP A 203 -21.50 -5.56 24.19
N LYS A 204 -21.03 -4.34 23.90
CA LYS A 204 -21.02 -3.20 24.84
C LYS A 204 -22.33 -2.40 24.83
N TRP A 205 -22.92 -2.18 23.66
CA TRP A 205 -24.17 -1.43 23.47
C TRP A 205 -25.19 -2.23 22.62
N PRO A 206 -25.86 -3.25 23.20
CA PRO A 206 -26.73 -4.16 22.44
C PRO A 206 -27.94 -3.49 21.79
N GLU A 207 -28.48 -2.46 22.44
CA GLU A 207 -29.72 -1.77 22.05
C GLU A 207 -29.46 -0.57 21.13
N ASP A 208 -28.22 -0.35 20.69
CA ASP A 208 -27.91 0.78 19.81
C ASP A 208 -28.47 0.56 18.40
N PRO A 209 -29.40 1.41 17.92
CA PRO A 209 -30.05 1.20 16.62
C PRO A 209 -29.10 1.46 15.45
N VAL A 210 -28.16 2.41 15.62
CA VAL A 210 -27.21 2.80 14.58
C VAL A 210 -26.20 1.68 14.34
N LEU A 211 -25.57 1.15 15.41
CA LEU A 211 -24.67 0.00 15.33
C LEU A 211 -25.36 -1.22 14.72
N SER A 212 -26.62 -1.47 15.10
CA SER A 212 -27.42 -2.56 14.56
C SER A 212 -27.67 -2.41 13.05
N ALA A 213 -27.96 -1.21 12.59
CA ALA A 213 -28.16 -0.92 11.18
C ALA A 213 -26.87 -1.01 10.38
N ILE A 214 -25.75 -0.47 10.88
CA ILE A 214 -24.44 -0.58 10.21
C ILE A 214 -24.03 -2.06 10.11
N ARG A 215 -24.21 -2.86 11.17
CA ARG A 215 -23.96 -4.32 11.13
C ARG A 215 -24.76 -4.99 10.01
N LYS A 216 -26.03 -4.61 9.82
CA LYS A 216 -26.87 -5.14 8.75
C LYS A 216 -26.29 -4.81 7.38
N SER A 217 -25.92 -3.56 7.11
CA SER A 217 -25.31 -3.14 5.85
C SER A 217 -23.96 -3.84 5.58
N LEU A 218 -23.13 -4.02 6.61
CA LEU A 218 -21.88 -4.79 6.52
C LEU A 218 -22.16 -6.25 6.14
N LYS A 219 -23.17 -6.87 6.75
CA LYS A 219 -23.56 -8.26 6.46
C LYS A 219 -24.05 -8.40 5.02
N GLU A 220 -24.92 -7.50 4.57
CA GLU A 220 -25.43 -7.49 3.20
C GLU A 220 -24.28 -7.34 2.19
N GLY A 221 -23.36 -6.38 2.42
CA GLY A 221 -22.18 -6.20 1.57
C GLY A 221 -21.27 -7.43 1.52
N PHE A 222 -21.06 -8.09 2.66
CA PHE A 222 -20.30 -9.34 2.73
C PHE A 222 -20.97 -10.47 1.93
N GLU A 223 -22.27 -10.68 2.13
CA GLU A 223 -23.04 -11.73 1.45
C GLU A 223 -23.10 -11.50 -0.06
N ASP A 224 -23.34 -10.27 -0.50
CA ASP A 224 -23.38 -9.92 -1.93
C ASP A 224 -22.03 -10.16 -2.60
N ARG A 225 -20.93 -9.75 -1.96
CA ARG A 225 -19.58 -10.05 -2.46
C ARG A 225 -19.32 -11.54 -2.51
N HIS A 226 -19.61 -12.27 -1.43
CA HIS A 226 -19.38 -13.70 -1.34
C HIS A 226 -20.13 -14.46 -2.44
N ASN A 227 -21.42 -14.15 -2.62
CA ASN A 227 -22.26 -14.78 -3.64
C ASN A 227 -21.79 -14.42 -5.05
N GLY A 228 -21.41 -13.16 -5.28
CA GLY A 228 -20.83 -12.71 -6.55
C GLY A 228 -19.56 -13.45 -6.90
N LEU A 229 -18.63 -13.60 -5.95
CA LEU A 229 -17.39 -14.36 -6.14
C LEU A 229 -17.66 -15.84 -6.35
N LYS A 230 -18.53 -16.46 -5.54
CA LYS A 230 -18.89 -17.88 -5.68
C LYS A 230 -19.47 -18.19 -7.06
N ALA A 231 -20.28 -17.30 -7.63
CA ALA A 231 -20.83 -17.46 -8.97
C ALA A 231 -19.75 -17.44 -10.08
N LEU A 232 -18.57 -16.88 -9.80
CA LEU A 232 -17.43 -16.87 -10.72
C LEU A 232 -16.59 -18.14 -10.68
N GLY A 233 -16.88 -19.07 -9.76
CA GLY A 233 -16.17 -20.34 -9.61
C GLY A 233 -14.69 -20.29 -9.19
N PRO A 234 -14.23 -19.36 -8.31
CA PRO A 234 -12.88 -19.40 -7.78
C PRO A 234 -12.67 -20.63 -6.87
N ASP A 235 -11.41 -21.03 -6.68
CA ASP A 235 -11.04 -22.02 -5.67
C ASP A 235 -11.49 -21.57 -4.27
N GLN A 236 -11.82 -22.51 -3.39
CA GLN A 236 -12.41 -22.22 -2.07
C GLN A 236 -11.53 -21.33 -1.18
N GLU A 237 -10.21 -21.50 -1.24
CA GLU A 237 -9.26 -20.70 -0.45
C GLU A 237 -9.15 -19.25 -0.97
N ASP A 238 -9.15 -19.08 -2.30
CA ASP A 238 -9.23 -17.78 -2.97
C ASP A 238 -10.55 -17.05 -2.65
N LEU A 239 -11.65 -17.80 -2.56
CA LEU A 239 -12.96 -17.25 -2.22
C LEU A 239 -12.98 -16.61 -0.83
N VAL A 240 -12.37 -17.24 0.18
CA VAL A 240 -12.37 -16.70 1.56
C VAL A 240 -11.55 -15.42 1.63
N VAL A 241 -10.34 -15.41 1.05
CA VAL A 241 -9.48 -14.21 0.96
C VAL A 241 -10.25 -13.07 0.33
N ARG A 242 -10.70 -13.27 -0.91
CA ARG A 242 -11.32 -12.21 -1.70
C ARG A 242 -12.62 -11.71 -1.13
N THR A 243 -13.35 -12.55 -0.39
CA THR A 243 -14.57 -12.10 0.29
C THR A 243 -14.23 -11.16 1.46
N ARG A 244 -13.15 -11.44 2.20
CA ARG A 244 -12.82 -10.71 3.43
C ARG A 244 -12.01 -9.44 3.21
N THR A 245 -11.15 -9.41 2.19
CA THR A 245 -10.31 -8.26 1.90
C THR A 245 -11.14 -7.07 1.42
N GLY A 246 -10.89 -5.90 2.01
CA GLY A 246 -11.51 -4.63 1.62
C GLY A 246 -10.90 -4.06 0.35
N LYS A 247 -11.46 -2.96 -0.14
CA LYS A 247 -11.12 -2.39 -1.44
C LYS A 247 -11.22 -0.87 -1.44
N ILE A 248 -10.13 -0.19 -1.73
CA ILE A 248 -10.09 1.28 -1.90
C ILE A 248 -9.34 1.69 -3.16
N TYR A 249 -9.57 2.90 -3.65
CA TYR A 249 -8.84 3.47 -4.75
C TYR A 249 -7.53 4.12 -4.30
N GLN A 250 -6.46 3.83 -5.02
CA GLN A 250 -5.17 4.48 -4.83
C GLN A 250 -5.25 5.95 -5.27
N LYS A 251 -5.26 6.86 -4.29
CA LYS A 251 -5.37 8.33 -4.49
C LYS A 251 -4.29 9.08 -3.74
N ALA A 252 -3.88 10.22 -4.31
CA ALA A 252 -3.12 11.21 -3.59
C ALA A 252 -4.07 11.99 -2.69
N TYR A 253 -3.70 12.18 -1.42
CA TYR A 253 -4.45 12.97 -0.46
C TYR A 253 -4.16 14.46 -0.70
N PRO A 254 -5.20 15.27 -0.99
CA PRO A 254 -5.02 16.64 -1.49
C PRO A 254 -4.52 17.64 -0.44
N TRP A 255 -4.60 17.29 0.85
CA TRP A 255 -4.07 18.10 1.95
C TRP A 255 -2.61 17.78 2.30
N ILE A 256 -2.04 16.69 1.79
CA ILE A 256 -0.58 16.47 1.91
C ILE A 256 0.13 17.51 1.02
N PRO A 257 1.13 18.24 1.56
CA PRO A 257 1.92 19.18 0.77
C PRO A 257 2.45 18.56 -0.52
N ALA A 258 2.19 19.25 -1.65
CA ALA A 258 2.47 18.73 -2.97
C ALA A 258 3.96 18.39 -3.18
N ASP A 259 4.87 19.03 -2.45
CA ASP A 259 6.28 18.71 -2.52
C ASP A 259 6.58 17.31 -1.99
N LEU A 260 5.83 16.77 -1.02
CA LEU A 260 6.04 15.43 -0.46
C LEU A 260 5.78 14.28 -1.45
N TYR A 261 5.01 14.54 -2.52
CA TYR A 261 4.83 13.61 -3.63
C TYR A 261 5.96 13.66 -4.66
N LYS A 262 6.75 14.74 -4.68
CA LYS A 262 7.76 14.99 -5.71
C LYS A 262 9.10 14.37 -5.37
N ARG A 263 9.84 13.95 -6.39
CA ARG A 263 11.24 13.55 -6.27
C ARG A 263 12.14 14.76 -6.53
N ALA A 264 13.03 15.04 -5.58
CA ALA A 264 13.94 16.18 -5.67
C ALA A 264 15.18 15.83 -6.51
N PRO A 265 15.77 16.78 -7.28
CA PRO A 265 17.02 16.55 -8.01
C PRO A 265 18.17 16.06 -7.12
N ALA A 266 18.19 16.47 -5.84
CA ALA A 266 19.18 16.01 -4.86
C ALA A 266 19.11 14.49 -4.64
N LEU A 267 17.92 13.89 -4.71
CA LEU A 267 17.74 12.44 -4.60
C LEU A 267 18.44 11.70 -5.75
N VAL A 268 18.31 12.18 -6.98
CA VAL A 268 18.96 11.52 -8.14
C VAL A 268 20.48 11.64 -8.05
N ARG A 269 21.01 12.77 -7.59
CA ARG A 269 22.45 12.89 -7.33
C ARG A 269 22.93 11.87 -6.30
N GLU A 270 22.25 11.79 -5.15
CA GLU A 270 22.56 10.81 -4.09
C GLU A 270 22.46 9.36 -4.59
N VAL A 271 21.46 9.06 -5.42
CA VAL A 271 21.30 7.73 -6.05
C VAL A 271 22.49 7.43 -6.96
N ASN A 272 22.84 8.35 -7.86
CA ASN A 272 23.90 8.16 -8.86
C ASN A 272 25.31 8.10 -8.24
N GLU A 273 25.54 8.70 -7.07
CA GLU A 273 26.80 8.53 -6.31
C GLU A 273 27.10 7.06 -5.99
N ASN A 274 26.08 6.20 -5.91
CA ASN A 274 26.21 4.81 -5.46
C ASN A 274 25.53 3.79 -6.40
N PHE A 275 25.16 4.17 -7.63
CA PHE A 275 24.37 3.32 -8.52
C PHE A 275 25.23 2.33 -9.33
N GLY A 276 24.96 1.03 -9.17
CA GLY A 276 25.53 -0.03 -10.03
C GLY A 276 27.06 -0.09 -10.08
N ALA A 277 27.61 -0.40 -11.26
CA ALA A 277 29.05 -0.54 -11.50
C ALA A 277 29.74 0.75 -11.95
N GLY A 278 29.02 1.88 -11.98
CA GLY A 278 29.43 3.11 -12.67
C GLY A 278 29.29 3.07 -14.20
N ASN A 279 28.73 2.00 -14.77
CA ASN A 279 28.39 1.89 -16.19
C ASN A 279 26.95 2.35 -16.52
N CYS A 280 26.21 2.80 -15.51
CA CYS A 280 24.82 3.23 -15.63
C CYS A 280 24.55 4.41 -14.70
N GLU A 281 23.52 5.17 -15.02
CA GLU A 281 22.99 6.21 -14.14
C GLU A 281 21.47 6.31 -14.23
N VAL A 282 20.86 6.85 -13.17
CA VAL A 282 19.43 7.12 -13.09
C VAL A 282 19.16 8.53 -13.61
N ARG A 283 18.21 8.67 -14.54
CA ARG A 283 17.80 9.96 -15.12
C ARG A 283 16.28 10.03 -15.29
N PRO A 284 15.70 11.24 -15.40
CA PRO A 284 14.32 11.42 -15.84
C PRO A 284 14.04 10.75 -17.18
N VAL A 285 12.88 10.11 -17.29
CA VAL A 285 12.39 9.49 -18.53
C VAL A 285 11.31 10.39 -19.13
N ASN A 286 11.41 10.62 -20.44
CA ASN A 286 10.39 11.33 -21.19
C ASN A 286 9.36 10.32 -21.73
N PHE A 287 8.20 10.23 -21.08
CA PHE A 287 7.07 9.46 -21.60
C PHE A 287 6.29 10.33 -22.60
N GLY A 288 6.28 9.95 -23.89
CA GLY A 288 5.51 10.64 -24.92
C GLY A 288 5.86 10.23 -26.34
N SER A 289 4.90 10.33 -27.26
CA SER A 289 5.13 10.16 -28.70
C SER A 289 6.13 11.20 -29.21
N ARG A 290 6.91 10.84 -30.24
CA ARG A 290 7.81 11.76 -30.97
C ARG A 290 7.12 13.06 -31.43
N SER A 291 5.78 13.11 -31.48
CA SER A 291 5.00 14.30 -31.81
C SER A 291 4.95 15.38 -30.72
N SER A 292 5.24 15.04 -29.45
CA SER A 292 5.23 15.97 -28.31
C SER A 292 6.61 16.61 -28.04
N LEU A 293 7.57 16.42 -28.97
CA LEU A 293 8.96 16.90 -28.89
C LEU A 293 9.13 18.43 -29.01
N SER A 294 8.06 19.23 -28.99
CA SER A 294 8.13 20.69 -29.17
C SER A 294 8.34 21.48 -27.86
N ALA A 295 8.34 20.84 -26.69
CA ALA A 295 8.77 21.50 -25.47
C ALA A 295 10.31 21.40 -25.33
N LEU A 296 10.99 22.50 -25.64
CA LEU A 296 12.45 22.72 -25.57
C LEU A 296 13.14 22.03 -24.37
N PRO A 297 14.41 21.58 -24.52
CA PRO A 297 15.19 21.03 -23.43
C PRO A 297 15.55 22.15 -22.44
N VAL A 298 14.69 22.39 -21.46
CA VAL A 298 15.01 23.28 -20.34
C VAL A 298 16.05 22.57 -19.48
N SER A 299 17.22 23.19 -19.31
CA SER A 299 18.37 22.64 -18.59
C SER A 299 18.00 22.19 -17.16
N LEU A 300 18.65 21.13 -16.68
CA LEU A 300 18.49 20.61 -15.31
C LEU A 300 18.74 21.68 -14.23
N GLU A 301 19.51 22.72 -14.54
CA GLU A 301 19.84 23.83 -13.63
C GLU A 301 18.63 24.73 -13.36
N ALA A 302 17.71 24.89 -14.32
CA ALA A 302 16.46 25.63 -14.12
C ALA A 302 15.41 24.85 -13.30
N ARG A 303 15.63 23.56 -13.02
CA ARG A 303 14.70 22.65 -12.31
C ARG A 303 14.95 22.51 -10.81
N GLY A 304 15.71 23.40 -10.16
CA GLY A 304 16.06 23.29 -8.74
C GLY A 304 14.90 23.07 -7.75
N LYS A 305 13.64 23.26 -8.16
CA LYS A 305 12.40 23.02 -7.38
C LYS A 305 11.32 22.19 -8.10
N GLN A 306 11.56 21.66 -9.29
CA GLN A 306 10.56 20.91 -10.06
C GLN A 306 10.67 19.40 -9.81
N ASP A 307 9.52 18.70 -9.84
CA ASP A 307 9.52 17.24 -9.81
C ASP A 307 10.30 16.71 -11.01
N ILE A 308 11.22 15.80 -10.74
CA ILE A 308 12.06 15.22 -11.79
C ILE A 308 11.34 14.12 -12.58
N GLY A 309 10.07 13.87 -12.27
CA GLY A 309 9.19 13.01 -13.04
C GLY A 309 9.53 11.52 -12.86
N PRO A 310 9.04 10.65 -13.76
CA PRO A 310 9.40 9.25 -13.76
C PRO A 310 10.90 9.07 -14.06
N LEU A 311 11.52 8.08 -13.43
CA LEU A 311 12.96 7.83 -13.52
C LEU A 311 13.22 6.52 -14.25
N GLY A 312 14.39 6.40 -14.84
CA GLY A 312 14.85 5.23 -15.58
C GLY A 312 16.36 5.08 -15.48
N VAL A 313 16.86 3.89 -15.81
CA VAL A 313 18.30 3.58 -15.80
C VAL A 313 18.84 3.72 -17.22
N PHE A 314 19.95 4.42 -17.40
CA PHE A 314 20.56 4.68 -18.70
C PHE A 314 22.03 4.30 -18.70
N ALA A 315 22.52 3.78 -19.82
CA ALA A 315 23.92 3.42 -19.97
C ALA A 315 24.79 4.69 -20.05
N THR A 316 25.91 4.70 -19.33
CA THR A 316 26.92 5.79 -19.41
C THR A 316 28.02 5.50 -20.44
N ARG A 317 28.02 4.28 -21.00
CA ARG A 317 28.89 3.81 -22.08
C ARG A 317 28.24 2.61 -22.78
N ASP A 318 28.85 2.14 -23.87
CA ASP A 318 28.50 0.83 -24.43
C ASP A 318 28.71 -0.30 -23.39
N ILE A 319 27.73 -1.19 -23.27
CA ILE A 319 27.72 -2.36 -22.36
C ILE A 319 27.60 -3.62 -23.21
N LYS A 320 28.42 -4.64 -22.92
CA LYS A 320 28.41 -5.90 -23.67
C LYS A 320 27.36 -6.89 -23.16
N ALA A 321 26.87 -7.74 -24.05
CA ALA A 321 26.03 -8.87 -23.66
C ALA A 321 26.71 -9.71 -22.56
N GLY A 322 25.95 -10.05 -21.52
CA GLY A 322 26.42 -10.79 -20.34
C GLY A 322 27.08 -9.93 -19.25
N GLU A 323 27.39 -8.66 -19.53
CA GLU A 323 28.02 -7.76 -18.56
C GLU A 323 27.07 -7.44 -17.38
N LEU A 324 27.63 -7.38 -16.16
CA LEU A 324 26.90 -6.98 -14.96
C LEU A 324 26.58 -5.48 -15.01
N VAL A 325 25.28 -5.18 -14.88
CA VAL A 325 24.74 -3.82 -14.88
C VAL A 325 24.57 -3.33 -13.44
N MET A 326 23.98 -4.15 -12.57
CA MET A 326 23.67 -3.78 -11.18
C MET A 326 23.75 -5.00 -10.26
N VAL A 327 24.23 -4.80 -9.03
CA VAL A 327 24.07 -5.72 -7.89
C VAL A 327 23.53 -4.92 -6.70
N ASP A 328 22.24 -5.09 -6.40
CA ASP A 328 21.53 -4.35 -5.35
C ASP A 328 21.43 -5.20 -4.08
N GLN A 329 22.26 -4.88 -3.09
CA GLN A 329 22.25 -5.54 -1.78
C GLN A 329 21.36 -4.78 -0.80
N SER A 330 20.18 -5.32 -0.50
CA SER A 330 19.21 -4.64 0.37
C SER A 330 19.15 -5.21 1.79
N ILE A 331 19.01 -4.31 2.77
CA ILE A 331 18.69 -4.64 4.18
C ILE A 331 17.19 -4.54 4.50
N THR A 332 16.36 -4.22 3.51
CA THR A 332 14.93 -3.96 3.70
C THR A 332 14.06 -5.17 3.36
N ALA A 333 14.66 -6.33 3.12
CA ALA A 333 13.89 -7.54 2.85
C ALA A 333 13.18 -8.04 4.13
N VAL A 334 12.05 -8.71 3.92
CA VAL A 334 11.25 -9.36 4.97
C VAL A 334 10.74 -10.72 4.47
N SER A 335 10.38 -11.61 5.39
CA SER A 335 9.71 -12.88 5.10
C SER A 335 8.56 -13.13 6.06
N SER A 336 7.80 -14.20 5.83
CA SER A 336 6.78 -14.70 6.76
C SER A 336 7.37 -15.37 8.01
N ILE A 337 8.69 -15.54 8.10
CA ILE A 337 9.37 -16.20 9.23
C ILE A 337 9.91 -15.15 10.18
N SER A 338 9.60 -15.33 11.47
CA SER A 338 10.09 -14.45 12.52
C SER A 338 11.62 -14.52 12.67
N PRO A 339 12.33 -13.39 12.87
CA PRO A 339 13.76 -13.36 13.13
C PRO A 339 14.21 -14.22 14.33
N SER A 340 13.33 -14.44 15.31
CA SER A 340 13.62 -15.26 16.50
C SER A 340 13.76 -16.75 16.22
N LYS A 341 13.37 -17.20 15.03
CA LYS A 341 13.58 -18.59 14.57
C LYS A 341 15.02 -18.86 14.13
N PHE A 342 15.82 -17.80 13.92
CA PHE A 342 17.21 -17.89 13.46
C PHE A 342 17.39 -18.67 12.14
N GLU A 343 16.35 -18.77 11.32
CA GLU A 343 16.42 -19.45 10.02
C GLU A 343 17.04 -18.59 8.93
N HIS A 344 16.96 -17.26 9.09
CA HIS A 344 17.42 -16.28 8.12
C HIS A 344 18.27 -15.19 8.77
N CYS A 345 19.24 -14.68 8.01
CA CYS A 345 20.03 -13.53 8.39
C CYS A 345 19.12 -12.29 8.48
N ASP A 346 19.07 -11.63 9.63
CA ASP A 346 18.19 -10.47 9.83
C ASP A 346 18.53 -9.28 8.91
N ALA A 347 19.77 -9.19 8.40
CA ALA A 347 20.18 -8.14 7.47
C ALA A 347 19.89 -8.49 6.01
N CYS A 348 20.49 -9.56 5.47
CA CYS A 348 20.41 -9.89 4.04
C CYS A 348 19.37 -10.97 3.70
N HIS A 349 18.68 -11.53 4.69
CA HIS A 349 17.70 -12.63 4.54
C HIS A 349 18.23 -13.96 3.98
N ALA A 350 19.53 -14.05 3.68
CA ALA A 350 20.18 -15.32 3.37
C ALA A 350 19.88 -16.40 4.43
N THR A 351 19.69 -17.62 3.98
CA THR A 351 19.44 -18.77 4.86
C THR A 351 20.61 -18.99 5.81
N LEU A 352 20.29 -19.33 7.05
CA LEU A 352 21.24 -19.74 8.07
C LEU A 352 21.27 -21.26 8.26
N LYS A 353 20.46 -22.01 7.49
CA LYS A 353 20.41 -23.48 7.56
C LYS A 353 21.71 -24.10 7.02
N ALA A 354 22.14 -25.18 7.67
CA ALA A 354 23.18 -26.04 7.13
C ALA A 354 22.68 -26.72 5.82
N PRO A 355 23.56 -27.01 4.84
CA PRO A 355 25.01 -26.80 4.83
C PRO A 355 25.45 -25.41 4.32
N PHE A 356 24.52 -24.47 4.07
CA PHE A 356 24.82 -23.21 3.39
C PHE A 356 25.61 -22.21 4.24
N VAL A 357 25.39 -22.23 5.55
CA VAL A 357 26.16 -21.43 6.51
C VAL A 357 26.57 -22.34 7.67
N PRO A 358 27.88 -22.46 7.97
CA PRO A 358 28.34 -23.17 9.16
C PRO A 358 27.87 -22.44 10.43
N GLU A 359 27.47 -23.18 11.47
CA GLU A 359 27.03 -22.60 12.75
C GLU A 359 28.12 -21.67 13.35
N SER A 360 29.41 -21.99 13.15
CA SER A 360 30.53 -21.17 13.61
C SER A 360 30.64 -19.78 12.96
N GLN A 361 29.96 -19.55 11.83
CA GLN A 361 29.89 -18.24 11.16
C GLN A 361 28.65 -17.44 11.54
N ILE A 362 27.68 -18.05 12.23
CA ILE A 362 26.45 -17.39 12.63
C ILE A 362 26.76 -16.51 13.84
N ILE A 363 26.51 -15.21 13.70
CA ILE A 363 26.74 -14.24 14.76
C ILE A 363 25.39 -13.88 15.39
N ARG A 364 25.27 -14.07 16.70
CA ARG A 364 24.12 -13.62 17.49
C ARG A 364 24.55 -12.42 18.34
N PRO A 365 23.79 -11.32 18.38
CA PRO A 365 24.15 -10.15 19.18
C PRO A 365 23.86 -10.38 20.67
N ASP A 366 24.81 -10.01 21.53
CA ASP A 366 24.68 -10.14 22.98
C ASP A 366 23.56 -9.28 23.59
N CYS A 367 23.12 -8.23 22.88
CA CYS A 367 22.17 -7.26 23.41
C CYS A 367 20.72 -7.76 23.56
N CYS A 368 20.32 -8.75 22.75
CA CYS A 368 18.96 -9.31 22.79
C CYS A 368 18.86 -10.80 22.47
N GLY A 369 19.83 -11.41 21.78
CA GLY A 369 19.75 -12.81 21.35
C GLY A 369 18.55 -13.16 20.45
N ALA A 370 17.80 -12.17 19.94
CA ALA A 370 16.54 -12.37 19.21
C ALA A 370 16.67 -12.41 17.68
N VAL A 371 17.89 -12.22 17.17
CA VAL A 371 18.21 -12.21 15.73
C VAL A 371 19.55 -12.89 15.49
N ALA A 372 19.81 -13.29 14.25
CA ALA A 372 21.09 -13.88 13.84
C ALA A 372 21.58 -13.28 12.52
N TYR A 373 22.90 -13.28 12.32
CA TYR A 373 23.56 -12.72 11.15
C TYR A 373 24.51 -13.74 10.52
N CYS A 374 24.48 -13.84 9.19
CA CYS A 374 25.31 -14.80 8.44
C CYS A 374 26.79 -14.40 8.34
N SER A 375 27.16 -13.18 8.75
CA SER A 375 28.53 -12.66 8.60
C SER A 375 28.75 -11.41 9.46
N ARG A 376 30.03 -11.09 9.71
CA ARG A 376 30.41 -9.84 10.39
C ARG A 376 29.96 -8.59 9.63
N ALA A 377 29.98 -8.63 8.30
CA ALA A 377 29.51 -7.51 7.47
C ALA A 377 28.00 -7.25 7.68
N CYS A 378 27.18 -8.29 7.68
CA CYS A 378 25.74 -8.18 7.96
C CYS A 378 25.47 -7.69 9.38
N TYR A 379 26.17 -8.26 10.37
CA TYR A 379 26.10 -7.82 11.75
C TYR A 379 26.44 -6.32 11.89
N LEU A 380 27.53 -5.88 11.27
CA LEU A 380 27.92 -4.46 11.30
C LEU A 380 26.93 -3.56 10.56
N LYS A 381 26.40 -3.95 9.39
CA LYS A 381 25.37 -3.17 8.69
C LYS A 381 24.12 -2.95 9.56
N ALA A 382 23.73 -3.97 10.33
CA ALA A 382 22.57 -3.89 11.22
C ALA A 382 22.82 -3.09 12.50
N LEU A 383 24.01 -3.18 13.10
CA LEU A 383 24.32 -2.57 14.41
C LEU A 383 25.11 -1.26 14.35
N LYS A 384 25.83 -0.96 13.26
CA LYS A 384 26.72 0.22 13.18
C LYS A 384 25.91 1.52 13.27
N GLY A 385 26.44 2.48 14.02
CA GLY A 385 25.78 3.77 14.23
C GLY A 385 24.44 3.61 14.97
N ASN A 386 23.45 4.42 14.64
CA ASN A 386 22.07 4.31 15.14
C ASN A 386 21.14 3.54 14.19
N SER A 387 21.66 2.52 13.48
CA SER A 387 20.92 1.71 12.49
C SER A 387 19.70 0.95 13.06
N TYR A 388 18.90 0.35 12.17
CA TYR A 388 17.58 -0.21 12.45
C TYR A 388 17.55 -1.21 13.63
N HIS A 389 18.62 -2.00 13.84
CA HIS A 389 18.62 -2.99 14.91
C HIS A 389 18.46 -2.32 16.27
N LYS A 390 19.08 -1.17 16.51
CA LYS A 390 18.95 -0.44 17.78
C LYS A 390 17.54 0.05 18.04
N VAL A 391 16.78 0.36 16.99
CA VAL A 391 15.38 0.78 17.11
C VAL A 391 14.49 -0.41 17.48
N LEU A 392 14.77 -1.58 16.92
CA LEU A 392 14.02 -2.83 17.16
C LEU A 392 14.46 -3.59 18.41
N CYS A 393 15.69 -3.38 18.88
CA CYS A 393 16.32 -4.18 19.92
C CYS A 393 15.46 -4.19 21.20
N ARG A 394 15.27 -5.39 21.78
CA ARG A 394 14.51 -5.61 23.02
C ARG A 394 13.01 -5.28 22.94
N LYS A 395 12.47 -5.06 21.74
CA LYS A 395 11.03 -4.92 21.50
C LYS A 395 10.48 -6.20 20.89
N ASN A 396 9.26 -6.59 21.29
CA ASN A 396 8.64 -7.83 20.85
C ASN A 396 7.65 -7.59 19.70
N PHE A 397 7.99 -8.08 18.51
CA PHE A 397 7.16 -8.00 17.31
C PHE A 397 6.67 -9.37 16.81
N GLU A 398 6.74 -10.43 17.64
CA GLU A 398 6.27 -11.78 17.27
C GLU A 398 4.80 -11.81 16.83
N TRP A 399 3.99 -10.91 17.40
CA TRP A 399 2.58 -10.76 17.04
C TRP A 399 2.34 -10.41 15.57
N LEU A 400 3.35 -9.90 14.83
CA LEU A 400 3.27 -9.69 13.39
C LEU A 400 3.30 -11.00 12.59
N TYR A 401 3.87 -12.05 13.18
CA TYR A 401 4.05 -13.37 12.56
C TYR A 401 3.01 -14.39 13.04
N ASP A 402 2.34 -14.11 14.16
CA ASP A 402 1.27 -14.96 14.67
C ASP A 402 0.06 -14.97 13.72
N CYS A 403 -0.29 -16.15 13.23
CA CYS A 403 -1.56 -16.38 12.55
C CYS A 403 -2.76 -16.44 13.51
N ASN A 404 -2.52 -16.51 14.83
CA ASN A 404 -3.51 -16.88 15.83
C ASN A 404 -3.99 -15.73 16.74
N GLY A 405 -3.41 -14.53 16.62
CA GLY A 405 -3.81 -13.37 17.42
C GLY A 405 -4.93 -12.58 16.76
N SER A 406 -6.17 -12.77 17.21
CA SER A 406 -7.41 -12.07 16.78
C SER A 406 -8.08 -12.58 15.49
N GLY A 407 -8.68 -13.77 15.53
CA GLY A 407 -9.84 -14.10 14.69
C GLY A 407 -9.66 -14.12 13.16
N VAL A 408 -8.44 -14.33 12.66
CA VAL A 408 -8.18 -14.40 11.21
C VAL A 408 -8.14 -15.86 10.75
N SER A 409 -9.29 -16.35 10.32
CA SER A 409 -9.41 -17.62 9.59
C SER A 409 -8.62 -17.57 8.28
N ALA A 410 -8.10 -18.74 7.86
CA ALA A 410 -7.42 -18.97 6.60
C ALA A 410 -8.04 -18.13 5.47
N GLY A 411 -7.18 -17.38 4.80
CA GLY A 411 -7.55 -16.49 3.73
C GLY A 411 -7.55 -15.00 4.11
N ALA A 412 -6.42 -14.47 4.58
CA ALA A 412 -6.12 -13.05 4.50
C ALA A 412 -4.90 -12.91 3.58
N GLY A 413 -4.91 -11.89 2.72
CA GLY A 413 -3.86 -11.60 1.74
C GLY A 413 -2.48 -11.55 2.39
N HIS A 414 -1.44 -11.72 1.58
CA HIS A 414 -0.08 -11.92 2.07
C HIS A 414 0.35 -10.94 3.19
N LYS A 415 0.61 -11.48 4.39
CA LYS A 415 0.88 -10.77 5.67
C LYS A 415 2.19 -9.97 5.73
N TRP A 416 2.79 -9.65 4.59
CA TRP A 416 4.10 -9.01 4.53
C TRP A 416 4.04 -7.50 4.75
N GLN A 417 2.89 -6.85 4.50
CA GLN A 417 2.77 -5.38 4.51
C GLN A 417 3.18 -4.79 5.87
N LYS A 418 2.60 -5.28 6.96
CA LYS A 418 2.97 -4.84 8.33
C LYS A 418 4.42 -5.17 8.71
N VAL A 419 4.97 -6.29 8.24
CA VAL A 419 6.37 -6.69 8.52
C VAL A 419 7.34 -5.80 7.75
N MET A 420 7.05 -5.52 6.47
CA MET A 420 7.79 -4.57 5.66
C MET A 420 7.72 -3.17 6.26
N PHE A 421 6.53 -2.73 6.68
CA PHE A 421 6.33 -1.45 7.35
C PHE A 421 7.23 -1.33 8.59
N LEU A 422 7.26 -2.33 9.47
CA LEU A 422 8.16 -2.36 10.62
C LEU A 422 9.63 -2.16 10.20
N ARG A 423 10.10 -2.92 9.21
CA ARG A 423 11.50 -2.86 8.76
C ARG A 423 11.85 -1.46 8.24
N ILE A 424 10.99 -0.89 7.39
CA ILE A 424 11.21 0.42 6.79
C ILE A 424 11.14 1.52 7.85
N MET A 425 10.14 1.48 8.74
CA MET A 425 10.02 2.47 9.83
C MET A 425 11.21 2.41 10.78
N ALA A 426 11.73 1.22 11.09
CA ALA A 426 12.92 1.09 11.93
C ALA A 426 14.14 1.78 11.32
N ILE A 427 14.33 1.72 10.00
CA ILE A 427 15.40 2.43 9.31
C ILE A 427 15.15 3.95 9.31
N ILE A 428 13.93 4.38 8.98
CA ILE A 428 13.58 5.81 8.95
C ILE A 428 13.75 6.45 10.34
N ILE A 429 13.30 5.77 11.39
CA ILE A 429 13.41 6.26 12.77
C ILE A 429 14.87 6.26 13.23
N ALA A 430 15.66 5.26 12.85
CA ALA A 430 17.11 5.21 13.08
C ALA A 430 17.79 6.47 12.53
N ASP A 431 17.54 6.78 11.26
CA ASP A 431 18.14 7.91 10.57
C ASP A 431 17.64 9.26 11.12
N ARG A 432 16.33 9.38 11.41
CA ARG A 432 15.76 10.58 12.06
C ARG A 432 16.36 10.82 13.44
N ARG A 433 16.51 9.78 14.27
CA ARG A 433 17.15 9.89 15.60
C ARG A 433 18.60 10.34 15.47
N GLN A 434 19.33 9.82 14.48
CA GLN A 434 20.70 10.25 14.21
C GLN A 434 20.75 11.72 13.77
N GLN A 435 19.86 12.16 12.89
CA GLN A 435 19.77 13.56 12.45
C GLN A 435 19.50 14.51 13.63
N ILE A 436 18.58 14.15 14.52
CA ILE A 436 18.29 14.93 15.74
C ILE A 436 19.53 15.03 16.64
N LEU A 437 20.26 13.93 16.85
CA LEU A 437 21.50 13.95 17.63
C LEU A 437 22.59 14.82 17.01
N GLU A 438 22.58 14.96 15.69
CA GLU A 438 23.47 15.85 14.93
C GLU A 438 22.97 17.30 14.87
N GLY A 439 21.86 17.64 15.53
CA GLY A 439 21.26 18.98 15.51
C GLY A 439 20.60 19.35 14.19
N LYS A 440 20.27 18.36 13.35
CA LYS A 440 19.60 18.56 12.05
C LYS A 440 18.10 18.36 12.19
N THR A 441 17.34 19.06 11.34
CA THR A 441 15.91 18.78 11.19
C THR A 441 15.71 17.36 10.64
N PRO A 442 14.96 16.49 11.33
CA PRO A 442 14.72 15.15 10.85
C PRO A 442 13.96 15.16 9.52
N THR A 443 14.39 14.32 8.59
CA THR A 443 13.78 14.21 7.25
C THR A 443 12.39 13.58 7.35
N HIS A 444 11.40 14.21 6.73
CA HIS A 444 10.03 13.67 6.64
C HIS A 444 10.04 12.24 6.04
N PRO A 445 9.23 11.27 6.53
CA PRO A 445 9.24 9.88 6.07
C PRO A 445 9.06 9.72 4.55
N LEU A 446 8.15 10.48 3.92
CA LEU A 446 7.97 10.48 2.45
C LEU A 446 9.16 11.03 1.66
N LYS A 447 10.07 11.76 2.31
CA LYS A 447 11.32 12.30 1.74
C LYS A 447 12.54 11.47 2.09
N HIS A 448 12.41 10.50 3.00
CA HIS A 448 13.48 9.58 3.32
C HIS A 448 13.93 8.83 2.08
N HIS A 449 15.24 8.65 1.88
CA HIS A 449 15.78 8.11 0.62
C HIS A 449 15.19 6.74 0.24
N ILE A 450 14.88 5.85 1.20
CA ILE A 450 14.21 4.58 0.91
C ILE A 450 12.80 4.76 0.32
N VAL A 451 12.05 5.77 0.78
CA VAL A 451 10.65 6.02 0.41
C VAL A 451 10.52 6.95 -0.80
N ALA A 452 11.39 7.95 -0.90
CA ALA A 452 11.37 8.93 -1.97
C ALA A 452 11.78 8.35 -3.34
N ARG A 453 12.52 7.24 -3.36
CA ARG A 453 12.93 6.57 -4.60
C ARG A 453 11.75 5.87 -5.29
N MET A 454 10.81 5.35 -4.50
CA MET A 454 9.61 4.64 -4.95
C MET A 454 8.57 5.59 -5.57
N ALA A 455 7.82 5.08 -6.54
CA ALA A 455 6.64 5.75 -7.10
C ALA A 455 5.34 5.07 -6.67
N ALA A 456 4.29 5.84 -6.39
CA ALA A 456 2.92 5.33 -6.30
C ALA A 456 2.29 5.28 -7.70
N ASN A 457 1.22 4.51 -7.86
CA ASN A 457 0.52 4.32 -9.13
C ASN A 457 -0.82 5.05 -9.14
N TYR A 458 -0.78 6.38 -9.03
CA TYR A 458 -1.99 7.20 -9.07
C TYR A 458 -2.59 7.24 -10.48
N ALA A 459 -3.92 7.29 -10.54
CA ALA A 459 -4.60 7.54 -11.80
C ALA A 459 -4.23 8.95 -12.35
N PRO A 460 -4.18 9.13 -13.68
CA PRO A 460 -4.06 10.44 -14.30
C PRO A 460 -5.17 11.40 -13.83
N ILE A 461 -4.90 12.71 -13.84
CA ILE A 461 -5.81 13.74 -13.31
C ILE A 461 -7.16 13.72 -14.02
N GLU A 462 -7.18 13.32 -15.30
CA GLU A 462 -8.37 13.23 -16.14
C GLU A 462 -9.30 12.08 -15.73
N LYS A 463 -8.83 11.15 -14.89
CA LYS A 463 -9.62 10.04 -14.37
C LYS A 463 -10.09 10.31 -12.95
N LEU A 464 -11.40 10.19 -12.74
CA LEU A 464 -12.00 10.29 -11.39
C LEU A 464 -11.52 9.19 -10.45
N HIS A 465 -11.15 8.02 -10.94
CA HIS A 465 -10.58 6.92 -10.14
C HIS A 465 -9.77 5.97 -11.04
N PRO A 466 -8.84 5.16 -10.49
CA PRO A 466 -8.21 4.10 -11.26
C PRO A 466 -9.22 3.03 -11.65
N ASN A 467 -8.91 2.25 -12.70
CA ASN A 467 -9.81 1.22 -13.21
C ASN A 467 -10.03 0.08 -12.21
N VAL A 468 -9.03 -0.20 -11.36
CA VAL A 468 -9.03 -1.32 -10.41
C VAL A 468 -8.76 -0.78 -9.01
N PRO A 469 -9.58 -1.14 -7.99
CA PRO A 469 -9.31 -0.81 -6.60
C PRO A 469 -8.21 -1.72 -6.02
N SER A 470 -7.41 -1.16 -5.11
CA SER A 470 -6.41 -1.88 -4.33
C SER A 470 -7.04 -2.66 -3.18
N ASP A 471 -6.41 -3.78 -2.82
CA ASP A 471 -6.71 -4.47 -1.56
C ASP A 471 -6.40 -3.58 -0.36
N TRP A 472 -7.23 -3.72 0.68
CA TRP A 472 -7.07 -2.94 1.91
C TRP A 472 -7.70 -3.71 3.07
N GLU A 473 -7.01 -3.77 4.21
CA GLU A 473 -7.44 -4.51 5.39
C GLU A 473 -7.26 -3.65 6.65
N TYR A 474 -8.25 -3.67 7.54
CA TYR A 474 -8.21 -2.84 8.74
C TYR A 474 -6.97 -3.14 9.60
N HIS A 475 -6.63 -4.42 9.73
CA HIS A 475 -5.50 -4.84 10.54
C HIS A 475 -4.16 -4.42 9.92
N GLU A 476 -3.94 -4.70 8.63
CA GLU A 476 -2.67 -4.44 7.95
C GLU A 476 -2.41 -2.94 7.72
N ASN A 477 -3.46 -2.18 7.38
CA ASN A 477 -3.32 -0.78 6.99
C ASN A 477 -3.46 0.21 8.16
N ILE A 478 -4.12 -0.17 9.26
CA ILE A 478 -4.36 0.73 10.40
C ILE A 478 -3.83 0.16 11.71
N VAL A 479 -4.33 -1.00 12.15
CA VAL A 479 -4.05 -1.49 13.52
C VAL A 479 -2.57 -1.80 13.70
N ALA A 480 -1.99 -2.59 12.79
CA ALA A 480 -0.59 -2.99 12.86
C ALA A 480 0.38 -1.81 12.74
N PRO A 481 0.31 -0.91 11.74
CA PRO A 481 1.22 0.23 11.63
C PRO A 481 1.08 1.20 12.80
N THR A 482 -0.13 1.41 13.33
CA THR A 482 -0.35 2.24 14.53
C THR A 482 0.38 1.66 15.74
N LYS A 483 0.18 0.36 16.01
CA LYS A 483 0.87 -0.34 17.11
C LYS A 483 2.38 -0.36 16.92
N ILE A 484 2.86 -0.58 15.69
CA ILE A 484 4.29 -0.52 15.36
C ILE A 484 4.85 0.85 15.73
N LEU A 485 4.27 1.94 15.24
CA LEU A 485 4.77 3.30 15.50
C LEU A 485 4.84 3.61 16.99
N MET A 486 3.79 3.31 17.75
CA MET A 486 3.78 3.48 19.20
C MET A 486 4.88 2.65 19.89
N MET A 487 5.08 1.40 19.49
CA MET A 487 6.17 0.56 20.00
C MET A 487 7.56 1.06 19.59
N LEU A 488 7.69 1.80 18.48
CA LEU A 488 8.92 2.46 18.06
C LEU A 488 9.10 3.86 18.70
N ASP A 489 8.30 4.17 19.74
CA ASP A 489 8.32 5.40 20.52
C ASP A 489 7.90 6.64 19.69
N VAL A 490 7.07 6.45 18.67
CA VAL A 490 6.46 7.55 17.91
C VAL A 490 5.14 7.93 18.55
N ASN A 491 5.01 9.20 18.93
CA ASN A 491 3.74 9.75 19.39
C ASN A 491 2.86 10.09 18.19
N ILE A 492 1.97 9.16 17.82
CA ILE A 492 1.10 9.26 16.64
C ILE A 492 0.12 10.45 16.70
N PHE A 493 -0.12 11.04 17.87
CA PHE A 493 -1.06 12.15 18.04
C PHE A 493 -0.40 13.50 17.80
N THR A 494 0.88 13.64 18.11
CA THR A 494 1.62 14.91 17.98
C THR A 494 2.56 14.93 16.78
N ASP A 495 3.07 13.77 16.34
CA ASP A 495 3.99 13.67 15.21
C ASP A 495 3.22 13.54 13.89
N ARG A 496 2.95 14.69 13.25
CA ARG A 496 2.22 14.76 11.97
C ARG A 496 2.98 14.14 10.80
N ASP A 497 4.29 13.91 10.92
CA ASP A 497 5.05 13.21 9.89
C ASP A 497 4.62 11.73 9.75
N PHE A 498 3.88 11.21 10.74
CA PHE A 498 3.30 9.87 10.74
C PHE A 498 1.77 9.89 10.79
N SER A 499 1.13 10.85 10.12
CA SER A 499 -0.32 10.87 9.93
C SER A 499 -0.82 9.68 9.09
N PRO A 500 -2.11 9.29 9.19
CA PRO A 500 -2.65 8.15 8.45
C PRO A 500 -2.45 8.23 6.94
N GLU A 501 -2.61 9.41 6.35
CA GLU A 501 -2.44 9.65 4.92
C GLU A 501 -0.97 9.51 4.47
N VAL A 502 -0.01 9.84 5.35
CA VAL A 502 1.41 9.57 5.10
C VAL A 502 1.69 8.07 5.12
N ILE A 503 1.16 7.35 6.11
CA ILE A 503 1.30 5.89 6.22
C ILE A 503 0.72 5.19 4.99
N GLN A 504 -0.50 5.56 4.58
CA GLN A 504 -1.14 4.97 3.40
C GLN A 504 -0.40 5.33 2.11
N THR A 505 0.17 6.54 2.00
CA THR A 505 1.05 6.92 0.89
C THR A 505 2.33 6.07 0.84
N ILE A 506 2.89 5.68 1.99
CA ILE A 506 4.02 4.74 2.04
C ILE A 506 3.59 3.36 1.52
N TYR A 507 2.43 2.85 1.91
CA TYR A 507 1.90 1.60 1.36
C TYR A 507 1.67 1.65 -0.15
N TRP A 508 1.11 2.74 -0.67
CA TRP A 508 0.99 3.02 -2.11
C TRP A 508 2.30 2.95 -2.87
N ARG A 509 3.40 3.40 -2.25
CA ARG A 509 4.74 3.28 -2.82
C ARG A 509 5.27 1.86 -2.69
N LEU A 510 5.09 1.19 -1.55
CA LEU A 510 5.54 -0.18 -1.35
C LEU A 510 4.89 -1.15 -2.34
N GLU A 511 3.56 -1.17 -2.43
CA GLU A 511 2.79 -2.08 -3.31
C GLU A 511 3.15 -1.97 -4.81
N ASN A 512 3.70 -0.82 -5.21
CA ASN A 512 4.12 -0.60 -6.58
C ASN A 512 5.59 -0.97 -6.85
N ASN A 513 6.43 -1.11 -5.81
CA ASN A 513 7.89 -1.23 -5.98
C ASN A 513 8.52 -2.47 -5.32
N VAL A 514 7.80 -3.21 -4.47
CA VAL A 514 8.33 -4.45 -3.90
C VAL A 514 8.39 -5.56 -4.94
N SER A 515 9.43 -6.39 -4.88
CA SER A 515 9.51 -7.65 -5.60
C SER A 515 9.28 -8.82 -4.65
N MET A 516 8.60 -9.86 -5.14
CA MET A 516 8.33 -11.07 -4.39
C MET A 516 9.14 -12.23 -4.99
N SER A 517 9.63 -13.12 -4.14
CA SER A 517 10.37 -14.32 -4.54
C SER A 517 10.01 -15.46 -3.60
N ILE A 518 9.94 -16.67 -4.14
CA ILE A 518 9.80 -17.90 -3.35
C ILE A 518 11.16 -18.59 -3.34
N VAL A 519 11.66 -18.89 -2.15
CA VAL A 519 12.91 -19.64 -1.96
C VAL A 519 12.58 -21.01 -1.41
N ASP A 520 12.91 -22.06 -2.15
CA ASP A 520 12.76 -23.45 -1.72
C ASP A 520 14.12 -24.02 -1.33
N PHE A 521 14.25 -24.42 -0.06
CA PHE A 521 15.48 -25.01 0.47
C PHE A 521 15.52 -26.53 0.37
N SER A 522 14.52 -27.17 -0.23
CA SER A 522 14.44 -28.62 -0.34
C SER A 522 15.52 -29.18 -1.28
N PRO A 523 16.30 -30.19 -0.87
CA PRO A 523 17.42 -30.72 -1.65
C PRO A 523 17.03 -31.58 -2.88
N SER A 524 15.75 -31.59 -3.31
CA SER A 524 15.21 -32.70 -4.11
C SER A 524 14.50 -32.36 -5.42
N ARG A 525 14.58 -31.15 -5.99
CA ARG A 525 14.17 -30.93 -7.39
C ARG A 525 15.14 -30.04 -8.14
N GLN A 526 15.77 -30.59 -9.19
CA GLN A 526 16.08 -29.80 -10.38
C GLN A 526 14.74 -29.23 -10.86
N GLN A 527 14.40 -28.02 -10.41
CA GLN A 527 13.29 -27.29 -10.98
C GLN A 527 13.70 -26.94 -12.41
N THR A 528 13.12 -27.65 -13.38
CA THR A 528 13.08 -27.14 -14.74
C THR A 528 12.38 -25.78 -14.71
N HIS A 529 12.81 -24.85 -15.56
CA HIS A 529 12.33 -23.46 -15.62
C HIS A 529 10.80 -23.33 -15.78
N ALA A 530 10.08 -24.42 -16.06
CA ALA A 530 8.63 -24.52 -16.20
C ALA A 530 7.83 -24.53 -14.86
N SER A 531 8.48 -24.59 -13.70
CA SER A 531 7.79 -24.78 -12.39
C SER A 531 7.43 -23.48 -11.64
N ARG A 532 7.25 -22.34 -12.34
CA ARG A 532 6.77 -21.08 -11.72
C ARG A 532 5.29 -21.11 -11.29
N GLN A 533 4.55 -22.16 -11.65
CA GLN A 533 3.16 -22.37 -11.22
C GLN A 533 3.04 -23.75 -10.57
N ILE A 534 3.45 -23.89 -9.31
CA ILE A 534 2.81 -24.86 -8.42
C ILE A 534 2.66 -24.18 -7.06
N SER A 535 1.44 -23.74 -6.80
CA SER A 535 0.91 -23.30 -5.51
C SER A 535 0.76 -24.49 -4.55
N ASP A 536 1.84 -25.20 -4.28
CA ASP A 536 1.83 -26.16 -3.18
C ASP A 536 2.13 -25.37 -1.90
N THR A 537 1.07 -24.79 -1.33
CA THR A 537 1.05 -24.16 0.01
C THR A 537 1.39 -25.17 1.12
N SER A 538 1.66 -26.43 0.77
CA SER A 538 2.04 -27.53 1.65
C SER A 538 3.55 -27.75 1.81
N ASN A 539 4.41 -27.08 1.02
CA ASN A 539 5.87 -27.25 1.18
C ASN A 539 6.39 -26.38 2.33
N GLU A 540 6.55 -26.96 3.51
CA GLU A 540 7.10 -26.32 4.72
C GLU A 540 8.49 -25.68 4.52
N ASN A 541 9.21 -26.04 3.45
CA ASN A 541 10.53 -25.49 3.13
C ASN A 541 10.51 -24.27 2.19
N ALA A 542 9.35 -23.88 1.65
CA ALA A 542 9.22 -22.73 0.78
C ALA A 542 8.99 -21.44 1.59
N VAL A 543 9.86 -20.46 1.39
CA VAL A 543 9.81 -19.16 2.09
C VAL A 543 9.46 -18.05 1.10
N HIS A 544 8.38 -17.33 1.39
CA HIS A 544 8.02 -16.11 0.68
C HIS A 544 8.91 -14.97 1.17
N LEU A 545 9.73 -14.45 0.27
CA LEU A 545 10.60 -13.32 0.51
C LEU A 545 10.07 -12.09 -0.24
N ILE A 546 9.98 -10.98 0.47
CA ILE A 546 9.55 -9.69 -0.06
C ILE A 546 10.74 -8.75 0.02
N CYS A 547 11.18 -8.29 -1.14
CA CYS A 547 12.38 -7.47 -1.29
C CYS A 547 12.00 -6.09 -1.78
N LEU A 548 12.33 -5.07 -1.00
CA LEU A 548 12.46 -3.71 -1.53
C LEU A 548 13.92 -3.49 -1.91
N SER A 549 14.18 -3.18 -3.18
CA SER A 549 15.54 -3.08 -3.73
C SER A 549 15.76 -1.64 -4.20
N PRO A 550 16.49 -0.80 -3.43
CA PRO A 550 16.53 0.65 -3.59
C PRO A 550 17.13 1.17 -4.90
N GLN A 551 17.84 0.33 -5.65
CA GLN A 551 18.41 0.66 -6.97
C GLN A 551 17.65 -0.07 -8.09
N TYR A 552 17.24 -1.32 -7.86
CA TYR A 552 16.47 -2.12 -8.81
C TYR A 552 15.16 -1.44 -9.24
N LEU A 553 14.49 -0.74 -8.32
CA LEU A 553 13.19 -0.12 -8.57
C LEU A 553 13.18 0.94 -9.69
N PHE A 554 14.34 1.38 -10.18
CA PHE A 554 14.43 2.37 -11.26
C PHE A 554 14.37 1.75 -12.66
N PHE A 555 14.49 0.44 -12.80
CA PHE A 555 14.40 -0.20 -14.11
C PHE A 555 12.95 -0.21 -14.59
N ASN A 556 12.67 0.47 -15.71
CA ASN A 556 11.35 0.46 -16.30
C ASN A 556 11.04 -0.85 -17.02
N HIS A 557 9.75 -1.09 -17.23
CA HIS A 557 9.25 -2.25 -17.97
C HIS A 557 9.45 -2.12 -19.49
N SER A 558 9.81 -3.23 -20.13
CA SER A 558 9.62 -3.47 -21.56
C SER A 558 9.38 -4.96 -21.81
N CYS A 559 8.46 -5.29 -22.72
CA CYS A 559 8.36 -6.65 -23.25
C CYS A 559 9.55 -7.01 -24.15
N GLU A 560 10.27 -6.01 -24.66
CA GLU A 560 11.52 -6.13 -25.42
C GLU A 560 12.67 -5.63 -24.55
N ARG A 561 12.88 -6.32 -23.43
CA ARG A 561 13.91 -5.97 -22.44
C ARG A 561 15.31 -6.11 -23.02
N ASN A 562 16.25 -5.30 -22.53
CA ASN A 562 17.69 -5.42 -22.82
C ASN A 562 18.51 -5.82 -21.58
N VAL A 563 17.83 -5.90 -20.42
CA VAL A 563 18.39 -6.39 -19.16
C VAL A 563 17.58 -7.57 -18.65
N SER A 564 18.26 -8.65 -18.28
CA SER A 564 17.71 -9.70 -17.44
C SER A 564 18.01 -9.38 -15.99
N TRP A 565 17.11 -9.81 -15.11
CA TRP A 565 17.31 -9.70 -13.68
C TRP A 565 16.91 -11.00 -13.00
N HIS A 566 17.48 -11.23 -11.82
CA HIS A 566 16.99 -12.22 -10.88
C HIS A 566 17.14 -11.69 -9.46
N GLY A 567 16.15 -12.00 -8.63
CA GLY A 567 16.14 -11.63 -7.22
C GLY A 567 16.81 -12.68 -6.35
N ALA A 568 16.21 -12.92 -5.18
CA ALA A 568 16.72 -13.90 -4.24
C ALA A 568 16.87 -15.27 -4.88
N ILE A 569 17.98 -15.92 -4.54
CA ILE A 569 18.35 -17.24 -5.07
C ILE A 569 17.30 -18.24 -4.60
N SER A 570 16.43 -18.65 -5.54
CA SER A 570 15.25 -19.47 -5.26
C SER A 570 15.57 -20.94 -4.96
N ASN A 571 16.75 -21.41 -5.37
CA ASN A 571 17.21 -22.78 -5.18
C ASN A 571 18.74 -22.81 -5.01
N PRO A 572 19.30 -23.65 -4.12
CA PRO A 572 20.76 -23.81 -3.98
C PRO A 572 21.50 -24.34 -5.22
N CYS A 573 20.81 -24.96 -6.18
CA CYS A 573 21.40 -25.59 -7.37
C CYS A 573 21.52 -24.65 -8.58
N VAL A 574 21.80 -23.36 -8.36
CA VAL A 574 22.03 -22.39 -9.44
C VAL A 574 23.50 -22.33 -9.87
N SER A 575 23.76 -21.96 -11.12
CA SER A 575 25.14 -21.76 -11.61
C SER A 575 25.87 -20.68 -10.82
N LEU A 576 27.19 -20.82 -10.63
CA LEU A 576 28.02 -19.79 -9.99
C LEU A 576 27.91 -18.44 -10.70
N ASP A 577 27.75 -18.44 -12.03
CA ASP A 577 27.59 -17.22 -12.82
C ASP A 577 26.35 -16.43 -12.40
N TRP A 578 25.31 -17.09 -11.89
CA TRP A 578 24.10 -16.43 -11.40
C TRP A 578 24.29 -15.75 -10.06
N ILE A 579 25.27 -16.15 -9.25
CA ILE A 579 25.39 -15.67 -7.86
C ILE A 579 26.68 -14.88 -7.62
N THR A 580 27.46 -14.67 -8.67
CA THR A 580 28.73 -13.95 -8.64
C THR A 580 28.50 -12.46 -8.87
N GLY A 581 28.84 -11.63 -7.88
CA GLY A 581 28.80 -10.16 -7.97
C GLY A 581 30.06 -9.56 -8.60
N TYR A 582 30.16 -8.23 -8.64
CA TYR A 582 31.24 -7.49 -9.33
C TYR A 582 32.67 -7.94 -9.03
N ASN A 583 32.96 -8.32 -7.78
CA ASN A 583 34.31 -8.64 -7.32
C ASN A 583 34.55 -10.16 -7.20
N GLY A 584 33.77 -10.98 -7.93
CA GLY A 584 33.82 -12.44 -7.78
C GLY A 584 33.15 -12.95 -6.50
N GLN A 585 32.50 -12.07 -5.72
CA GLN A 585 31.82 -12.45 -4.48
C GLN A 585 30.61 -13.35 -4.77
N ILE A 586 30.54 -14.50 -4.11
CA ILE A 586 29.42 -15.44 -4.23
C ILE A 586 28.35 -15.06 -3.20
N MET A 587 27.15 -14.73 -3.65
CA MET A 587 26.03 -14.43 -2.76
C MET A 587 25.47 -15.70 -2.13
N LYS A 588 25.04 -15.58 -0.87
CA LYS A 588 24.47 -16.68 -0.10
C LYS A 588 23.04 -16.98 -0.57
N VAL A 589 22.66 -18.26 -0.56
CA VAL A 589 21.31 -18.72 -0.92
C VAL A 589 20.24 -17.99 -0.08
N GLY A 590 19.14 -17.58 -0.72
CA GLY A 590 18.07 -16.80 -0.10
C GLY A 590 18.43 -15.33 0.21
N SER A 591 19.62 -14.85 -0.16
CA SER A 591 19.97 -13.43 -0.01
C SER A 591 19.01 -12.56 -0.81
N SER A 592 18.57 -11.44 -0.23
CA SER A 592 17.71 -10.42 -0.84
C SER A 592 18.36 -9.62 -1.99
N THR A 593 19.51 -10.09 -2.49
CA THR A 593 20.28 -9.37 -3.50
C THR A 593 19.64 -9.51 -4.87
N VAL A 594 19.48 -8.38 -5.57
CA VAL A 594 19.02 -8.38 -6.96
C VAL A 594 20.19 -8.15 -7.89
N PHE A 595 20.22 -8.90 -8.98
CA PHE A 595 21.25 -8.80 -10.00
C PHE A 595 20.62 -8.44 -11.33
N CYS A 596 21.30 -7.57 -12.08
CA CYS A 596 20.92 -7.21 -13.43
C CYS A 596 22.11 -7.44 -14.37
N LYS A 597 21.85 -8.11 -15.51
CA LYS A 597 22.82 -8.35 -16.58
C LYS A 597 22.25 -7.91 -17.92
N ALA A 598 23.10 -7.36 -18.78
CA ALA A 598 22.71 -7.08 -20.15
C ALA A 598 22.51 -8.40 -20.91
N ILE A 599 21.40 -8.55 -21.63
CA ILE A 599 21.15 -9.76 -22.46
C ILE A 599 21.59 -9.59 -23.92
N ARG A 600 21.93 -8.37 -24.30
CA ARG A 600 22.49 -8.00 -25.59
C ARG A 600 23.46 -6.84 -25.40
N ASP A 601 24.18 -6.48 -26.45
CA ASP A 601 24.91 -5.22 -26.48
C ASP A 601 23.91 -4.05 -26.31
N VAL A 602 24.24 -3.13 -25.39
CA VAL A 602 23.48 -1.92 -25.08
C VAL A 602 24.37 -0.72 -25.39
N LYS A 603 23.81 0.28 -26.08
CA LYS A 603 24.56 1.46 -26.47
C LYS A 603 24.61 2.52 -25.38
N GLU A 604 25.65 3.34 -25.41
CA GLU A 604 25.71 4.54 -24.58
C GLU A 604 24.42 5.36 -24.70
N SER A 605 23.92 5.86 -23.58
CA SER A 605 22.65 6.60 -23.45
C SER A 605 21.37 5.82 -23.77
N GLU A 606 21.46 4.53 -24.10
CA GLU A 606 20.27 3.67 -24.21
C GLU A 606 19.66 3.43 -22.82
N GLU A 607 18.32 3.40 -22.74
CA GLU A 607 17.60 3.06 -21.50
C GLU A 607 17.64 1.55 -21.25
N LEU A 608 17.98 1.15 -20.03
CA LEU A 608 17.99 -0.23 -19.58
C LEU A 608 16.62 -0.60 -19.02
N LYS A 609 15.99 -1.60 -19.63
CA LYS A 609 14.62 -2.04 -19.34
C LYS A 609 14.60 -3.51 -18.98
N ILE A 610 13.75 -3.84 -18.01
CA ILE A 610 13.48 -5.21 -17.55
C ILE A 610 12.05 -5.62 -17.89
N SER A 611 11.72 -6.89 -17.66
CA SER A 611 10.32 -7.34 -17.66
C SER A 611 9.83 -7.50 -16.21
N TYR A 612 8.62 -6.98 -15.93
CA TYR A 612 7.95 -7.11 -14.63
C TYR A 612 7.12 -8.39 -14.57
N VAL A 613 6.74 -8.92 -15.74
CA VAL A 613 5.83 -10.04 -15.93
C VAL A 613 6.59 -11.32 -16.33
N GLY A 614 7.86 -11.44 -15.93
CA GLY A 614 8.67 -12.61 -16.28
C GLY A 614 9.03 -12.65 -17.77
N ASP A 615 8.77 -13.77 -18.45
CA ASP A 615 8.97 -13.87 -19.89
C ASP A 615 7.79 -13.22 -20.63
N PRO A 616 8.00 -12.03 -21.24
CA PRO A 616 6.91 -11.29 -21.85
C PRO A 616 6.38 -11.93 -23.13
N SER A 617 7.08 -12.91 -23.72
CA SER A 617 6.66 -13.64 -24.92
C SER A 617 5.72 -14.82 -24.63
N GLY A 618 5.53 -15.18 -23.35
CA GLY A 618 4.72 -16.32 -22.94
C GLY A 618 5.36 -17.69 -23.25
N GLY A 619 6.62 -17.71 -23.68
CA GLY A 619 7.36 -18.93 -24.00
C GLY A 619 8.03 -19.56 -22.78
N GLY A 620 7.68 -20.79 -22.47
CA GLY A 620 8.54 -21.75 -21.79
C GLY A 620 9.20 -22.68 -22.81
N VAL A 621 10.26 -23.35 -22.38
CA VAL A 621 10.90 -24.41 -23.16
C VAL A 621 9.89 -25.56 -23.26
N ASP A 622 9.57 -25.98 -24.49
CA ASP A 622 8.62 -27.09 -24.84
C ASP A 622 7.11 -26.81 -24.81
N GLU A 623 6.65 -25.57 -25.06
CA GLU A 623 5.22 -25.25 -25.00
C GLU A 623 4.60 -24.91 -26.37
N SER A 624 3.32 -25.26 -26.54
CA SER A 624 2.59 -25.05 -27.80
C SER A 624 2.35 -23.54 -28.06
N LYS A 625 2.26 -23.15 -29.34
CA LYS A 625 2.02 -21.76 -29.75
C LYS A 625 0.73 -21.17 -29.16
N GLU A 626 -0.31 -21.98 -28.99
CA GLU A 626 -1.58 -21.53 -28.40
C GLU A 626 -1.47 -21.23 -26.89
N MET A 627 -0.74 -22.06 -26.13
CA MET A 627 -0.48 -21.79 -24.71
C MET A 627 0.42 -20.56 -24.50
N ALA A 628 1.40 -20.37 -25.38
CA ALA A 628 2.23 -19.16 -25.36
C ALA A 628 1.40 -17.90 -25.66
N ALA A 629 0.49 -17.96 -26.64
CA ALA A 629 -0.42 -16.86 -26.96
C ALA A 629 -1.40 -16.55 -25.81
N GLY A 630 -1.96 -17.57 -25.15
CA GLY A 630 -2.82 -17.41 -23.97
C GLY A 630 -2.10 -16.68 -22.84
N ARG A 631 -0.91 -17.14 -22.46
CA ARG A 631 -0.11 -16.47 -21.41
C ARG A 631 0.34 -15.08 -21.80
N ARG A 632 0.68 -14.83 -23.07
CA ARG A 632 0.99 -13.46 -23.53
C ARG A 632 -0.17 -12.51 -23.26
N LYS A 633 -1.41 -12.94 -23.52
CA LYS A 633 -2.62 -12.18 -23.21
C LYS A 633 -2.74 -11.92 -21.71
N ASP A 634 -2.53 -12.94 -20.88
CA ASP A 634 -2.59 -12.79 -19.41
C ASP A 634 -1.51 -11.84 -18.88
N MET A 635 -0.26 -11.96 -19.36
CA MET A 635 0.82 -11.04 -19.01
C MET A 635 0.49 -9.60 -19.40
N ARG A 636 -0.15 -9.40 -20.56
CA ARG A 636 -0.58 -8.08 -21.00
C ARG A 636 -1.70 -7.51 -20.13
N ILE A 637 -2.61 -8.36 -19.64
CA ILE A 637 -3.63 -7.95 -18.66
C ILE A 637 -2.98 -7.60 -17.32
N GLY A 638 -1.99 -8.38 -16.87
CA GLY A 638 -1.21 -8.07 -15.67
C GLY A 638 -0.50 -6.72 -15.73
N LEU A 639 -0.17 -6.24 -16.94
CA LEU A 639 0.41 -4.91 -17.16
C LEU A 639 -0.60 -3.76 -17.03
N GLU A 640 -1.91 -4.00 -17.06
CA GLU A 640 -2.93 -2.94 -16.97
C GLU A 640 -2.90 -2.18 -15.64
N LYS A 641 -2.33 -2.81 -14.60
CA LYS A 641 -1.99 -2.11 -13.35
C LYS A 641 -1.18 -0.85 -13.65
N TRP A 642 -0.17 -0.94 -14.52
CA TRP A 642 0.76 0.16 -14.80
C TRP A 642 0.47 0.88 -16.13
N PHE A 643 -0.06 0.15 -17.12
CA PHE A 643 -0.15 0.61 -18.50
C PHE A 643 -1.50 0.24 -19.12
N VAL A 644 -2.37 1.22 -19.27
CA VAL A 644 -3.68 1.03 -19.91
C VAL A 644 -3.48 0.54 -21.34
N GLY A 645 -3.99 -0.66 -21.65
CA GLY A 645 -3.86 -1.26 -22.98
C GLY A 645 -2.48 -1.88 -23.29
N GLY A 646 -1.62 -2.06 -22.28
CA GLY A 646 -0.28 -2.64 -22.42
C GLY A 646 0.84 -1.59 -22.38
N CYS A 647 2.10 -2.03 -22.24
CA CYS A 647 3.22 -1.16 -21.88
C CYS A 647 3.76 -0.19 -22.94
N GLY A 648 3.13 -0.09 -24.10
CA GLY A 648 3.55 0.84 -25.17
C GLY A 648 4.89 0.51 -25.84
N CYS A 649 5.49 -0.65 -25.58
CA CYS A 649 6.64 -1.13 -26.38
C CYS A 649 6.20 -1.49 -27.81
N GLU A 650 7.17 -1.63 -28.73
CA GLU A 650 6.86 -1.90 -30.15
C GLU A 650 6.05 -3.18 -30.32
N LEU A 651 6.36 -4.23 -29.55
CA LEU A 651 5.56 -5.46 -29.51
C LEU A 651 4.10 -5.20 -29.11
N CYS A 652 3.87 -4.53 -27.96
CA CYS A 652 2.52 -4.24 -27.48
C CYS A 652 1.75 -3.35 -28.45
N GLU A 653 2.40 -2.32 -29.02
CA GLU A 653 1.78 -1.42 -30.00
C GLU A 653 1.37 -2.15 -31.28
N ARG A 654 2.22 -3.06 -31.78
CA ARG A 654 1.91 -3.88 -32.95
C ARG A 654 0.68 -4.75 -32.70
N GLU A 655 0.65 -5.45 -31.57
CA GLU A 655 -0.50 -6.24 -31.14
C GLU A 655 -1.77 -5.38 -30.98
N THR A 656 -1.66 -4.14 -30.45
CA THR A 656 -2.82 -3.21 -30.37
C THR A 656 -3.38 -2.89 -31.75
N ARG A 657 -2.50 -2.60 -32.72
CA ARG A 657 -2.89 -2.29 -34.10
C ARG A 657 -3.57 -3.50 -34.74
N GLU A 658 -3.02 -4.71 -34.58
CA GLU A 658 -3.59 -5.95 -35.10
C GLU A 658 -5.00 -6.22 -34.52
N MET A 659 -5.20 -6.03 -33.21
CA MET A 659 -6.52 -6.16 -32.57
C MET A 659 -7.53 -5.12 -33.09
N SER A 660 -7.09 -3.88 -33.34
CA SER A 660 -7.96 -2.82 -33.87
C SER A 660 -8.41 -3.08 -35.31
N VAL A 661 -7.57 -3.75 -36.12
CA VAL A 661 -7.88 -4.11 -37.52
C VAL A 661 -8.85 -5.31 -37.57
N CYS A 662 -8.65 -6.33 -36.73
CA CYS A 662 -9.55 -7.50 -36.67
C CYS A 662 -10.93 -7.21 -36.04
N GLY A 663 -11.05 -6.16 -35.21
CA GLY A 663 -12.31 -5.76 -34.56
C GLY A 663 -13.39 -5.16 -35.48
N THR A 664 -13.11 -4.99 -36.78
CA THR A 664 -14.08 -4.44 -37.75
C THR A 664 -15.06 -5.48 -38.33
N ASN A 665 -14.92 -6.77 -38.01
CA ASN A 665 -15.80 -7.83 -38.54
C ASN A 665 -16.48 -8.73 -37.49
N GLY A 666 -16.56 -8.34 -36.22
CA GLY A 666 -17.32 -9.10 -35.22
C GLY A 666 -17.45 -8.36 -33.91
N GLY A 667 -18.63 -7.79 -33.66
CA GLY A 667 -18.92 -7.07 -32.42
C GLY A 667 -19.03 -8.01 -31.23
N GLU A 668 -17.93 -8.16 -30.48
CA GLU A 668 -17.98 -8.45 -29.05
C GLU A 668 -17.14 -7.40 -28.34
N ALA A 669 -17.82 -6.44 -27.69
CA ALA A 669 -17.20 -5.53 -26.76
C ALA A 669 -16.57 -6.36 -25.62
N MET A 670 -15.29 -6.13 -25.31
CA MET A 670 -14.65 -6.68 -24.11
C MET A 670 -15.50 -6.35 -22.88
N ASP A 671 -16.06 -7.39 -22.26
CA ASP A 671 -16.81 -7.27 -21.02
C ASP A 671 -15.86 -6.81 -19.90
N LEU A 672 -16.01 -5.56 -19.46
CA LEU A 672 -15.28 -4.94 -18.34
C LEU A 672 -15.37 -5.77 -17.05
N ASN A 673 -16.32 -6.71 -16.94
CA ASN A 673 -16.38 -7.66 -15.83
C ASN A 673 -15.21 -8.67 -15.82
N LEU A 674 -14.52 -8.92 -16.95
CA LEU A 674 -13.37 -9.83 -17.01
C LEU A 674 -12.12 -9.23 -16.35
N LEU A 675 -11.98 -7.90 -16.33
CA LEU A 675 -10.85 -7.21 -15.69
C LEU A 675 -10.86 -7.33 -14.15
N SER A 676 -12.05 -7.48 -13.56
CA SER A 676 -12.18 -7.85 -12.14
C SER A 676 -11.78 -9.30 -11.82
N LYS A 677 -11.70 -10.17 -12.84
CA LYS A 677 -11.44 -11.61 -12.68
C LYS A 677 -9.96 -11.97 -12.71
N LEU A 678 -9.09 -11.15 -13.30
CA LEU A 678 -7.66 -11.46 -13.47
C LEU A 678 -6.72 -10.63 -12.57
N GLY A 679 -7.20 -9.53 -11.99
CA GLY A 679 -6.39 -8.68 -11.09
C GLY A 679 -6.06 -9.29 -9.72
N GLY A 680 -6.37 -10.57 -9.49
CA GLY A 680 -6.10 -11.28 -8.23
C GLY A 680 -5.00 -12.35 -8.29
N GLN A 681 -4.29 -12.49 -9.41
CA GLN A 681 -3.26 -13.54 -9.60
C GLN A 681 -1.83 -13.01 -9.80
N MET A 682 -1.50 -11.79 -9.35
CA MET A 682 -0.13 -11.26 -9.39
C MET A 682 0.33 -10.62 -8.10
#